data_AF-A0A2S0KVP3-F1
#
_entry.id   AF-A0A2S0KVP3-F1
#
_cell.length_a   1.000
_cell.length_b   1.000
_cell.length_c   1.000
_cell.angle_alpha   90.00
_cell.angle_beta   90.00
_cell.angle_gamma   90.00
#
_symmetry.space_group_name_H-M   'P 1'
#
loop_
_entity.id
_entity.type
_entity.pdbx_description
1 polymer ?
#
loop_
_entity_poly.entity_id
_entity_poly.type
_entity_poly.pdbx_seq_one_letter_code
_entity_poly.pdbx_strand_id
1 'polypeptide(L)'
;MKQLLVILACIAVSAAEAAPEYLPLLSGAQIRAEKLGNRCTFSGAGLESKLIPGANSAVWNTVAGKGEKERWSALGIEFQNPRTTAPAGFRLEVTLPRPVRLNIEPRINKTPGKGFWATEWLGRRSVELSAGKQTLEFTWGDLNVKSADWNRVNAVTFSVAEPYRMELHSFGLLYPEPLAADAPVVVNWLDAAEGAVNPVARPFDKLTGVFSLRGGGGLTSRLEETVVDGVKAALWQVQGEPGAKGWAVYGFGFIDPIDPPPSGLRFEVVLPEETALTLNVCKGFSREKGFYAAKKSGQSRKVVLPAGRQFIDFDWAAFGVPEQDRELINSVEFVAGEAGKEMAILKVDMIFADAGKAAAYRLTRDRKLNLVQQTMLEALEARGVPWRAALNGKTPQEIEPCLWTGIMLAAQREQLNYFKTLSDPETAGRLLAENAVLIETGKQGGFNGLRQKSEELQKSADAYVDAALASLPPEKRRFVYDPVTEQFRYPDGREFRMFGPHFFRALYSPGLNQWRPWDMRYLAGLGFNGIRLHVIWLKLEPEQGKFDPAFLGMLKDIVREAERYGFGVSVDLHWPYPDWFNRGKPGYELNGKLAKANSYHWPEALEDSWRRLGAEFAELPNIVAFEVPTNETPIGSDRDGLAASRYLLRRWNEFLKSEYGTRENLQAIWGAAADGADRYGLAPGENWDDCTIRPLGFQDDASPDQAYESNPRFYDHLRFAAMMQKEQSGRIVAALRETRPDAYGMFQRTIGDMWDRSPVPVDYRAILTSVGEHVLPGTHYNMGGVQARKAATLTRGSYDSEQQMEGSRNAVERHVALGLGFCPFAFHFRGGGGMLLADDDWHLKPEVGYLPKLASHIRTFRPVPKTGPAVAVIVNARLEASTGAKLGDLIAQLEERGCRVGVFETLRIIDEPALLDGYALAVTATDYADLRLLDVLRNRFKGKVLLNGRLDLDSYARRQDAGLPAYLVKNGLLLKSGPVRRAAEHSGRIDLAGSWEFIFLGPQEKAPVAPPAGWKKSETVKVPGMWGETGMTGSLQYRIGDGACRRSVVIPAGWKGRPLKLKLGAVDDLDWVFWNGKLIGHTGEKTPNYWMVSREYAIPEDGTNFGGANELVIIVRNLRDDGGIWKAPIEITGSASGRFLPAAGGSMAAPCGGATSLVVPEQLADGCEVLARFRIPGSAGESAAFVRQGRFYWYFSDQEFHAENPADRYVLDQAVGSVRK
;
A
#
# COMPACT_ATOMS: atom_id res chain seq x y z
N MET A 1 -59.30 -2.69 -35.88
CA MET A 1 -58.17 -3.05 -36.78
C MET A 1 -57.16 -1.90 -37.06
N LYS A 2 -57.19 -0.77 -36.33
CA LYS A 2 -56.13 0.27 -36.34
C LYS A 2 -55.41 0.47 -35.00
N GLN A 3 -55.71 -0.37 -34.00
CA GLN A 3 -55.07 -0.36 -32.67
C GLN A 3 -54.07 -1.50 -32.46
N LEU A 4 -53.82 -2.34 -33.47
CA LEU A 4 -52.83 -3.43 -33.40
C LEU A 4 -51.42 -3.01 -33.91
N LEU A 5 -51.26 -1.78 -34.42
CA LEU A 5 -50.02 -1.30 -35.04
C LEU A 5 -49.19 -0.34 -34.16
N VAL A 6 -49.66 0.00 -32.95
CA VAL A 6 -48.95 0.94 -32.03
C VAL A 6 -48.27 0.22 -30.86
N ILE A 7 -48.53 -1.08 -30.65
CA ILE A 7 -47.95 -1.88 -29.55
C ILE A 7 -46.72 -2.71 -30.00
N LEU A 8 -46.35 -2.66 -31.29
CA LEU A 8 -45.22 -3.43 -31.86
C LEU A 8 -43.97 -2.59 -32.17
N ALA A 9 -43.90 -1.32 -31.76
CA ALA A 9 -42.75 -0.44 -32.04
C ALA A 9 -41.79 -0.21 -30.85
N CYS A 10 -42.02 -0.85 -29.69
CA CYS A 10 -41.11 -0.80 -28.53
C CYS A 10 -40.62 -2.19 -28.08
N ILE A 11 -40.60 -3.16 -29.00
CA ILE A 11 -39.88 -4.41 -28.78
C ILE A 11 -38.47 -4.19 -29.34
N ALA A 12 -37.51 -4.35 -28.43
CA ALA A 12 -36.08 -4.37 -28.71
C ALA A 12 -35.77 -4.91 -30.11
N VAL A 13 -35.00 -4.15 -30.89
CA VAL A 13 -34.15 -4.79 -31.88
C VAL A 13 -33.24 -5.71 -31.08
N SER A 14 -33.62 -6.98 -30.98
CA SER A 14 -32.70 -8.05 -30.64
C SER A 14 -31.73 -8.12 -31.81
N ALA A 15 -30.70 -7.27 -31.77
CA ALA A 15 -29.47 -7.62 -32.42
C ALA A 15 -28.96 -8.79 -31.57
N ALA A 16 -29.18 -10.01 -32.06
CA ALA A 16 -28.36 -11.13 -31.61
C ALA A 16 -26.94 -10.80 -32.09
N GLU A 17 -26.19 -10.03 -31.29
CA GLU A 17 -24.81 -9.70 -31.61
C GLU A 17 -23.93 -10.82 -31.11
N ALA A 18 -23.22 -11.39 -32.06
CA ALA A 18 -22.32 -12.49 -31.86
C ALA A 18 -21.03 -11.95 -31.22
N ALA A 19 -20.22 -12.85 -30.70
CA ALA A 19 -18.87 -12.50 -30.26
C ALA A 19 -18.11 -11.81 -31.41
N PRO A 20 -17.21 -10.83 -31.13
CA PRO A 20 -16.37 -10.20 -32.15
C PRO A 20 -15.80 -11.28 -33.06
N GLU A 21 -15.91 -11.05 -34.37
CA GLU A 21 -15.64 -12.10 -35.34
C GLU A 21 -14.18 -12.56 -35.20
N TYR A 22 -14.04 -13.75 -34.63
CA TYR A 22 -12.75 -14.40 -34.49
C TYR A 22 -12.40 -15.03 -35.82
N LEU A 23 -11.42 -14.44 -36.49
CA LEU A 23 -10.86 -15.00 -37.70
C LEU A 23 -9.59 -15.80 -37.32
N PRO A 24 -9.66 -17.14 -37.25
CA PRO A 24 -8.48 -17.96 -36.99
C PRO A 24 -7.49 -17.78 -38.15
N LEU A 25 -6.25 -17.41 -37.82
CA LEU A 25 -5.18 -17.29 -38.80
C LEU A 25 -4.27 -18.52 -38.79
N LEU A 26 -4.03 -19.10 -37.62
CA LEU A 26 -3.13 -20.22 -37.41
C LEU A 26 -3.77 -21.23 -36.45
N SER A 27 -3.92 -22.48 -36.90
CA SER A 27 -4.17 -23.61 -36.00
C SER A 27 -2.89 -24.04 -35.30
N GLY A 28 -3.00 -24.78 -34.19
CA GLY A 28 -1.84 -25.24 -33.41
C GLY A 28 -0.82 -26.01 -34.24
N ALA A 29 -1.29 -26.82 -35.20
CA ALA A 29 -0.41 -27.54 -36.15
C ALA A 29 0.30 -26.63 -37.17
N GLN A 30 -0.25 -25.43 -37.42
CA GLN A 30 0.27 -24.40 -38.33
C GLN A 30 1.19 -23.39 -37.62
N ILE A 31 1.18 -23.32 -36.28
CA ILE A 31 2.11 -22.46 -35.52
C ILE A 31 3.52 -23.06 -35.60
N ARG A 32 4.27 -22.64 -36.62
CA ARG A 32 5.65 -23.08 -36.89
C ARG A 32 6.52 -21.88 -37.23
N ALA A 33 7.83 -22.03 -37.08
CA ALA A 33 8.77 -20.94 -37.32
C ALA A 33 8.64 -20.32 -38.72
N GLU A 34 8.29 -21.11 -39.75
CA GLU A 34 8.10 -20.61 -41.11
C GLU A 34 6.83 -19.77 -41.29
N LYS A 35 5.82 -19.96 -40.42
CA LYS A 35 4.52 -19.28 -40.48
C LYS A 35 4.40 -18.09 -39.54
N LEU A 36 5.20 -18.05 -38.46
CA LEU A 36 5.26 -16.94 -37.50
C LEU A 36 6.24 -15.83 -37.87
N GLY A 37 6.98 -16.00 -38.98
CA GLY A 37 8.06 -15.10 -39.40
C GLY A 37 9.45 -15.56 -38.95
N ASN A 38 10.48 -15.12 -39.68
CA ASN A 38 11.88 -15.46 -39.38
C ASN A 38 12.25 -15.02 -37.95
N ARG A 39 12.87 -15.92 -37.17
CA ARG A 39 13.27 -15.70 -35.77
C ARG A 39 12.10 -15.39 -34.82
N CYS A 40 10.99 -16.12 -34.91
CA CYS A 40 9.83 -15.95 -34.02
C CYS A 40 10.12 -16.17 -32.52
N THR A 41 11.20 -16.86 -32.14
CA THR A 41 11.59 -17.00 -30.72
C THR A 41 12.87 -16.23 -30.41
N PHE A 42 12.89 -15.56 -29.25
CA PHE A 42 13.97 -14.72 -28.77
C PHE A 42 14.43 -15.18 -27.40
N SER A 43 15.74 -15.12 -27.19
CA SER A 43 16.40 -15.55 -25.96
C SER A 43 17.20 -14.37 -25.41
N GLY A 44 16.82 -13.87 -24.24
CA GLY A 44 17.65 -12.97 -23.43
C GLY A 44 18.68 -13.79 -22.66
N ALA A 45 19.84 -13.20 -22.33
CA ALA A 45 20.98 -13.90 -21.77
C ALA A 45 20.66 -14.58 -20.42
N GLY A 46 20.27 -15.86 -20.49
CA GLY A 46 19.88 -16.70 -19.35
C GLY A 46 18.68 -17.63 -19.62
N LEU A 47 17.89 -17.39 -20.67
CA LEU A 47 16.83 -18.32 -21.13
C LEU A 47 16.98 -18.61 -22.61
N GLU A 48 17.10 -19.89 -22.96
CA GLU A 48 17.03 -20.36 -24.34
C GLU A 48 15.59 -20.67 -24.72
N SER A 49 15.17 -20.13 -25.86
CA SER A 49 13.80 -20.18 -26.37
C SER A 49 13.73 -21.07 -27.60
N LYS A 50 12.83 -22.05 -27.60
CA LYS A 50 12.56 -22.91 -28.76
C LYS A 50 11.06 -23.05 -28.96
N LEU A 51 10.64 -23.01 -30.21
CA LEU A 51 9.31 -23.44 -30.62
C LEU A 51 9.43 -24.85 -31.20
N ILE A 52 8.80 -25.83 -30.56
CA ILE A 52 8.84 -27.24 -30.98
C ILE A 52 7.45 -27.76 -31.34
N PRO A 53 7.31 -28.71 -32.29
CA PRO A 53 6.01 -29.26 -32.68
C PRO A 53 5.36 -30.08 -31.54
N GLY A 54 4.07 -29.88 -31.31
CA GLY A 54 3.20 -30.77 -30.54
C GLY A 54 2.32 -31.63 -31.46
N ALA A 55 1.46 -32.49 -30.89
CA ALA A 55 0.63 -33.42 -31.67
C ALA A 55 -0.39 -32.72 -32.57
N ASN A 56 -1.08 -31.69 -32.04
CA ASN A 56 -1.99 -30.78 -32.76
C ASN A 56 -1.79 -29.32 -32.33
N SER A 57 -0.61 -29.01 -31.79
CA SER A 57 -0.25 -27.77 -31.10
C SER A 57 1.20 -27.39 -31.39
N ALA A 58 1.62 -26.22 -30.92
CA ALA A 58 3.04 -25.84 -30.90
C ALA A 58 3.46 -25.53 -29.46
N VAL A 59 4.62 -26.00 -29.03
CA VAL A 59 5.10 -25.76 -27.67
C VAL A 59 6.20 -24.71 -27.70
N TRP A 60 5.92 -23.57 -27.11
CA TRP A 60 6.93 -22.59 -26.77
C TRP A 60 7.62 -23.01 -25.47
N ASN A 61 8.83 -23.53 -25.60
CA ASN A 61 9.62 -24.06 -24.52
C ASN A 61 10.81 -23.15 -24.24
N THR A 62 10.91 -22.69 -23.00
CA THR A 62 11.99 -21.81 -22.54
C THR A 62 12.72 -22.53 -21.41
N VAL A 63 14.02 -22.72 -21.58
CA VAL A 63 14.88 -23.45 -20.63
C VAL A 63 15.97 -22.53 -20.14
N ALA A 64 16.55 -22.83 -18.97
CA ALA A 64 17.73 -22.11 -18.51
C ALA A 64 18.86 -22.26 -19.54
N GLY A 65 19.30 -21.14 -20.10
CA GLY A 65 20.41 -21.07 -21.05
C GLY A 65 21.75 -20.78 -20.37
N LYS A 66 22.83 -20.70 -21.15
CA LYS A 66 24.13 -20.23 -20.65
C LYS A 66 24.17 -18.70 -20.58
N GLY A 67 24.03 -18.12 -19.39
CA GLY A 67 24.20 -16.67 -19.16
C GLY A 67 23.62 -16.16 -17.83
N GLU A 68 24.19 -15.09 -17.27
CA GLU A 68 23.88 -14.53 -15.93
C GLU A 68 23.05 -13.22 -15.94
N LYS A 69 22.57 -12.72 -17.10
CA LYS A 69 21.84 -11.43 -17.21
C LYS A 69 20.31 -11.61 -17.07
N GLU A 70 19.54 -10.53 -17.30
CA GLU A 70 18.07 -10.53 -17.24
C GLU A 70 17.48 -11.71 -18.03
N ARG A 71 16.92 -12.66 -17.27
CA ARG A 71 16.30 -13.86 -17.80
C ARG A 71 15.00 -13.42 -18.45
N TRP A 72 14.96 -13.40 -19.78
CA TRP A 72 13.71 -13.30 -20.49
C TRP A 72 13.76 -14.13 -21.76
N SER A 73 12.61 -14.62 -22.19
CA SER A 73 12.44 -15.24 -23.48
C SER A 73 11.16 -14.68 -24.08
N ALA A 74 11.15 -14.45 -25.40
CA ALA A 74 9.96 -14.00 -26.10
C ALA A 74 9.57 -14.93 -27.27
N LEU A 75 8.27 -14.96 -27.55
CA LEU A 75 7.67 -15.53 -28.75
C LEU A 75 6.95 -14.39 -29.49
N GLY A 76 7.30 -14.17 -30.74
CA GLY A 76 6.60 -13.27 -31.65
C GLY A 76 5.70 -14.02 -32.60
N ILE A 77 4.50 -13.49 -32.83
CA ILE A 77 3.56 -13.92 -33.87
C ILE A 77 3.38 -12.76 -34.84
N GLU A 78 3.89 -12.92 -36.07
CA GLU A 78 3.74 -11.97 -37.16
C GLU A 78 2.54 -12.41 -38.01
N PHE A 79 1.70 -11.45 -38.41
CA PHE A 79 0.51 -11.72 -39.17
C PHE A 79 0.25 -10.64 -40.22
N GLN A 80 -0.43 -11.01 -41.30
CA GLN A 80 -1.01 -10.07 -42.24
C GLN A 80 -2.49 -9.93 -41.92
N ASN A 81 -3.01 -8.70 -41.94
CA ASN A 81 -4.44 -8.46 -41.84
C ASN A 81 -5.12 -8.88 -43.16
N PRO A 82 -5.96 -9.94 -43.18
CA PRO A 82 -6.66 -10.39 -44.40
C PRO A 82 -7.86 -9.51 -44.80
N ARG A 83 -8.23 -8.50 -44.00
CA ARG A 83 -9.38 -7.61 -44.26
C ARG A 83 -8.94 -6.17 -44.50
N THR A 84 -9.80 -5.41 -45.17
CA THR A 84 -9.66 -3.96 -45.31
C THR A 84 -9.92 -3.22 -43.99
N THR A 85 -10.81 -3.76 -43.16
CA THR A 85 -11.05 -3.29 -41.79
C THR A 85 -9.88 -3.66 -40.89
N ALA A 86 -9.47 -2.75 -40.01
CA ALA A 86 -8.45 -3.03 -39.01
C ALA A 86 -8.94 -4.08 -38.00
N PRO A 87 -8.11 -5.07 -37.60
CA PRO A 87 -8.44 -5.90 -36.46
C PRO A 87 -8.48 -5.01 -35.21
N ALA A 88 -9.39 -5.32 -34.29
CA ALA A 88 -9.46 -4.67 -32.99
C ALA A 88 -8.56 -5.34 -31.94
N GLY A 89 -8.02 -6.53 -32.23
CA GLY A 89 -7.20 -7.31 -31.30
C GLY A 89 -6.81 -8.69 -31.81
N PHE A 90 -6.39 -9.56 -30.90
CA PHE A 90 -6.09 -10.96 -31.18
C PHE A 90 -6.63 -11.90 -30.10
N ARG A 91 -6.88 -13.15 -30.49
CA ARG A 91 -7.14 -14.27 -29.58
C ARG A 91 -6.04 -15.32 -29.74
N LEU A 92 -5.52 -15.81 -28.62
CA LEU A 92 -4.53 -16.87 -28.53
C LEU A 92 -4.99 -17.93 -27.51
N GLU A 93 -5.15 -19.18 -27.94
CA GLU A 93 -5.49 -20.30 -27.05
C GLU A 93 -4.22 -21.02 -26.60
N VAL A 94 -4.08 -21.23 -25.28
CA VAL A 94 -2.89 -21.86 -24.69
C VAL A 94 -3.21 -22.86 -23.57
N THR A 95 -2.27 -23.73 -23.25
CA THR A 95 -2.25 -24.52 -22.01
C THR A 95 -0.98 -24.22 -21.21
N LEU A 96 -1.16 -23.90 -19.93
CA LEU A 96 -0.12 -23.48 -18.99
C LEU A 96 0.09 -24.54 -17.89
N PRO A 97 1.31 -25.03 -17.64
CA PRO A 97 1.57 -26.08 -16.64
C PRO A 97 1.59 -25.56 -15.19
N ARG A 98 1.83 -24.26 -14.98
CA ARG A 98 1.88 -23.60 -13.66
C ARG A 98 1.57 -22.09 -13.81
N PRO A 99 1.21 -21.31 -12.79
CA PRO A 99 0.98 -19.88 -12.98
C PRO A 99 2.21 -19.13 -13.53
N VAL A 100 2.01 -18.05 -14.29
CA VAL A 100 3.09 -17.27 -14.92
C VAL A 100 2.70 -15.80 -15.12
N ARG A 101 3.67 -14.90 -14.98
CA ARG A 101 3.55 -13.51 -15.44
C ARG A 101 4.02 -13.40 -16.89
N LEU A 102 3.12 -13.04 -17.78
CA LEU A 102 3.34 -12.92 -19.22
C LEU A 102 3.27 -11.44 -19.64
N ASN A 103 4.28 -10.93 -20.34
CA ASN A 103 4.18 -9.63 -21.00
C ASN A 103 3.63 -9.82 -22.42
N ILE A 104 2.72 -8.94 -22.83
CA ILE A 104 2.09 -8.94 -24.16
C ILE A 104 2.31 -7.57 -24.79
N GLU A 105 2.86 -7.56 -26.00
CA GLU A 105 3.38 -6.35 -26.63
C GLU A 105 3.01 -6.31 -28.12
N PRO A 106 2.02 -5.49 -28.51
CA PRO A 106 1.70 -5.22 -29.91
C PRO A 106 2.81 -4.43 -30.61
N ARG A 107 3.03 -4.74 -31.88
CA ARG A 107 4.16 -4.25 -32.67
C ARG A 107 3.77 -3.82 -34.08
N ILE A 108 4.58 -2.92 -34.63
CA ILE A 108 4.70 -2.72 -36.08
C ILE A 108 6.02 -3.32 -36.55
N ASN A 109 5.97 -4.39 -37.31
CA ASN A 109 7.09 -4.87 -38.10
C ASN A 109 7.16 -4.11 -39.43
N LYS A 110 8.10 -3.17 -39.54
CA LYS A 110 8.28 -2.35 -40.76
C LYS A 110 8.98 -3.09 -41.89
N THR A 111 9.64 -4.22 -41.61
CA THR A 111 10.36 -5.00 -42.61
C THR A 111 10.07 -6.49 -42.45
N PRO A 112 8.90 -6.96 -42.95
CA PRO A 112 8.53 -8.37 -42.92
C PRO A 112 9.65 -9.24 -43.48
N GLY A 113 10.14 -10.20 -42.70
CA GLY A 113 11.27 -11.08 -43.05
C GLY A 113 12.61 -10.81 -42.34
N LYS A 114 12.81 -9.66 -41.68
CA LYS A 114 13.98 -9.39 -40.81
C LYS A 114 13.80 -9.82 -39.33
N GLY A 115 12.64 -10.38 -38.99
CA GLY A 115 12.27 -10.76 -37.63
C GLY A 115 11.96 -9.57 -36.73
N PHE A 116 11.59 -9.81 -35.47
CA PHE A 116 11.02 -8.78 -34.59
C PHE A 116 12.03 -7.76 -34.03
N TRP A 117 13.31 -7.84 -34.44
CA TRP A 117 14.37 -6.89 -34.05
C TRP A 117 14.21 -5.50 -34.67
N ALA A 118 13.40 -5.37 -35.73
CA ALA A 118 13.09 -4.11 -36.40
C ALA A 118 11.62 -3.70 -36.18
N THR A 119 11.06 -4.06 -35.02
CA THR A 119 9.67 -3.72 -34.67
C THR A 119 9.57 -2.46 -33.83
N GLU A 120 8.58 -1.63 -34.12
CA GLU A 120 8.19 -0.50 -33.28
C GLU A 120 7.20 -0.97 -32.21
N TRP A 121 7.42 -0.52 -30.97
CA TRP A 121 6.56 -0.80 -29.83
C TRP A 121 5.34 0.12 -29.88
N LEU A 122 4.14 -0.45 -29.90
CA LEU A 122 2.90 0.34 -29.85
C LEU A 122 2.25 0.37 -28.48
N GLY A 123 2.51 -0.65 -27.66
CA GLY A 123 1.93 -0.80 -26.34
C GLY A 123 2.51 -2.02 -25.61
N ARG A 124 2.20 -2.13 -24.32
CA ARG A 124 2.61 -3.26 -23.46
C ARG A 124 1.65 -3.41 -22.29
N ARG A 125 1.34 -4.66 -21.94
CA ARG A 125 0.70 -5.03 -20.67
C ARG A 125 1.30 -6.31 -20.12
N SER A 126 1.52 -6.37 -18.81
CA SER A 126 1.86 -7.60 -18.09
C SER A 126 0.61 -8.20 -17.47
N VAL A 127 0.43 -9.51 -17.60
CA VAL A 127 -0.71 -10.24 -17.04
C VAL A 127 -0.24 -11.45 -16.24
N GLU A 128 -0.88 -11.73 -15.11
CA GLU A 128 -0.67 -12.97 -14.37
C GLU A 128 -1.71 -14.00 -14.81
N LEU A 129 -1.24 -15.17 -15.24
CA LEU A 129 -2.06 -16.25 -15.75
C LEU A 129 -1.98 -17.46 -14.83
N SER A 130 -3.12 -18.09 -14.58
CA SER A 130 -3.20 -19.33 -13.80
C SER A 130 -2.81 -20.56 -14.63
N ALA A 131 -2.46 -21.67 -13.96
CA ALA A 131 -2.26 -22.96 -14.63
C ALA A 131 -3.56 -23.46 -15.32
N GLY A 132 -3.43 -24.33 -16.31
CA GLY A 132 -4.53 -24.92 -17.07
C GLY A 132 -4.72 -24.31 -18.47
N LYS A 133 -5.85 -24.64 -19.11
CA LYS A 133 -6.23 -24.09 -20.41
C LYS A 133 -6.65 -22.63 -20.26
N GLN A 134 -6.06 -21.74 -21.06
CA GLN A 134 -6.34 -20.31 -21.06
C GLN A 134 -6.70 -19.84 -22.47
N THR A 135 -7.61 -18.88 -22.55
CA THR A 135 -7.91 -18.13 -23.78
C THR A 135 -7.49 -16.69 -23.55
N LEU A 136 -6.44 -16.26 -24.23
CA LEU A 136 -5.92 -14.89 -24.16
C LEU A 136 -6.58 -14.07 -25.26
N GLU A 137 -7.53 -13.22 -24.88
CA GLU A 137 -8.23 -12.34 -25.80
C GLU A 137 -7.98 -10.88 -25.41
N PHE A 138 -7.27 -10.13 -26.25
CA PHE A 138 -6.95 -8.73 -25.98
C PHE A 138 -7.33 -7.85 -27.17
N THR A 139 -8.00 -6.72 -26.92
CA THR A 139 -7.96 -5.61 -27.90
C THR A 139 -6.57 -4.99 -27.92
N TRP A 140 -6.27 -4.27 -28.98
CA TRP A 140 -5.11 -3.38 -29.01
C TRP A 140 -5.21 -2.31 -27.92
N GLY A 141 -6.41 -1.79 -27.64
CA GLY A 141 -6.65 -0.85 -26.54
C GLY A 141 -6.33 -1.41 -25.15
N ASP A 142 -6.66 -2.69 -24.89
CA ASP A 142 -6.32 -3.37 -23.63
C ASP A 142 -4.81 -3.46 -23.38
N LEU A 143 -4.03 -3.32 -24.45
CA LEU A 143 -2.57 -3.37 -24.47
C LEU A 143 -1.94 -1.99 -24.63
N ASN A 144 -2.71 -0.93 -24.38
CA ASN A 144 -2.30 0.48 -24.44
C ASN A 144 -1.93 0.96 -25.86
N VAL A 145 -2.52 0.36 -26.91
CA VAL A 145 -2.37 0.82 -28.30
C VAL A 145 -3.54 1.73 -28.66
N LYS A 146 -3.24 2.94 -29.13
CA LYS A 146 -4.24 3.91 -29.61
C LYS A 146 -4.99 3.39 -30.83
N SER A 147 -6.30 3.66 -30.94
CA SER A 147 -7.13 3.24 -32.08
C SER A 147 -6.59 3.65 -33.44
N ALA A 148 -5.95 4.83 -33.52
CA ALA A 148 -5.28 5.33 -34.72
C ALA A 148 -4.16 4.40 -35.25
N ASP A 149 -3.59 3.56 -34.38
CA ASP A 149 -2.51 2.64 -34.72
C ASP A 149 -2.98 1.18 -34.89
N TRP A 150 -4.26 0.88 -34.70
CA TRP A 150 -4.79 -0.50 -34.77
C TRP A 150 -4.58 -1.14 -36.14
N ASN A 151 -4.74 -0.38 -37.23
CA ASN A 151 -4.50 -0.85 -38.59
C ASN A 151 -3.01 -1.06 -38.90
N ARG A 152 -2.10 -0.53 -38.07
CA ARG A 152 -0.65 -0.65 -38.22
C ARG A 152 -0.10 -1.86 -37.46
N VAL A 153 -0.86 -2.43 -36.52
CA VAL A 153 -0.45 -3.63 -35.78
C VAL A 153 -0.40 -4.82 -36.73
N ASN A 154 0.78 -5.41 -36.87
CA ASN A 154 0.99 -6.60 -37.71
C ASN A 154 1.80 -7.70 -36.99
N ALA A 155 2.11 -7.50 -35.71
CA ALA A 155 2.77 -8.52 -34.91
C ALA A 155 2.48 -8.35 -33.40
N VAL A 156 2.57 -9.45 -32.63
CA VAL A 156 2.45 -9.45 -31.16
C VAL A 156 3.58 -10.27 -30.57
N THR A 157 4.27 -9.74 -29.55
CA THR A 157 5.28 -10.48 -28.79
C THR A 157 4.80 -10.81 -27.37
N PHE A 158 5.07 -12.05 -26.95
CA PHE A 158 4.81 -12.59 -25.63
C PHE A 158 6.13 -12.85 -24.92
N SER A 159 6.36 -12.37 -23.70
CA SER A 159 7.62 -12.62 -22.98
C SER A 159 7.45 -13.07 -21.53
N VAL A 160 8.33 -13.95 -21.07
CA VAL A 160 8.41 -14.51 -19.71
C VAL A 160 9.80 -14.28 -19.13
N ALA A 161 9.91 -14.17 -17.80
CA ALA A 161 11.17 -13.87 -17.10
C ALA A 161 11.85 -15.09 -16.43
N GLU A 162 11.33 -16.29 -16.65
CA GLU A 162 11.80 -17.54 -16.02
C GLU A 162 11.59 -18.75 -16.95
N PRO A 163 12.28 -19.90 -16.73
CA PRO A 163 12.07 -21.10 -17.52
C PRO A 163 10.62 -21.57 -17.45
N TYR A 164 10.03 -21.76 -18.62
CA TYR A 164 8.61 -21.93 -18.75
C TYR A 164 8.25 -22.68 -20.03
N ARG A 165 7.16 -23.46 -19.98
CA ARG A 165 6.65 -24.25 -21.10
C ARG A 165 5.20 -23.84 -21.35
N MET A 166 4.91 -23.28 -22.52
CA MET A 166 3.57 -22.87 -22.94
C MET A 166 3.16 -23.61 -24.20
N GLU A 167 2.03 -24.29 -24.18
CA GLU A 167 1.48 -24.98 -25.36
C GLU A 167 0.46 -24.08 -26.04
N LEU A 168 0.59 -23.88 -27.36
CA LEU A 168 -0.19 -22.98 -28.21
C LEU A 168 -1.12 -23.80 -29.11
N HIS A 169 -2.41 -23.49 -29.07
CA HIS A 169 -3.44 -24.26 -29.78
C HIS A 169 -4.04 -23.51 -30.97
N SER A 170 -4.12 -22.18 -30.93
CA SER A 170 -4.56 -21.37 -32.07
C SER A 170 -4.22 -19.89 -31.87
N PHE A 171 -4.05 -19.16 -32.98
CA PHE A 171 -3.95 -17.71 -33.02
C PHE A 171 -4.84 -17.16 -34.11
N GLY A 172 -5.54 -16.06 -33.82
CA GLY A 172 -6.33 -15.35 -34.82
C GLY A 172 -6.61 -13.92 -34.43
N LEU A 173 -7.18 -13.18 -35.37
CA LEU A 173 -7.50 -11.77 -35.21
C LEU A 173 -8.97 -11.60 -34.83
N LEU A 174 -9.22 -10.56 -34.05
CA LEU A 174 -10.56 -10.17 -33.65
C LEU A 174 -10.93 -8.95 -34.45
N TYR A 175 -12.05 -9.01 -35.13
CA TYR A 175 -12.63 -7.86 -35.80
C TYR A 175 -13.80 -7.33 -34.98
N PRO A 176 -14.01 -6.00 -34.95
CA PRO A 176 -15.32 -5.50 -34.57
C PRO A 176 -16.35 -6.12 -35.53
N GLU A 177 -17.52 -6.48 -35.03
CA GLU A 177 -18.57 -7.02 -35.89
C GLU A 177 -18.80 -6.07 -37.08
N PRO A 178 -18.98 -6.58 -38.30
CA PRO A 178 -19.50 -5.78 -39.39
C PRO A 178 -20.94 -5.42 -39.05
N LEU A 179 -21.14 -4.30 -38.37
CA LEU A 179 -22.48 -3.74 -38.24
C LEU A 179 -23.01 -3.38 -39.63
N ALA A 180 -24.32 -3.55 -39.79
CA ALA A 180 -25.03 -3.11 -40.97
C ALA A 180 -24.71 -1.63 -41.28
N ALA A 181 -24.74 -1.26 -42.57
CA ALA A 181 -24.32 0.06 -43.06
C ALA A 181 -25.08 1.26 -42.44
N ASP A 182 -26.08 0.99 -41.61
CA ASP A 182 -26.96 1.89 -40.87
C ASP A 182 -26.67 1.96 -39.34
N ALA A 183 -25.61 1.34 -38.84
CA ALA A 183 -25.29 1.41 -37.41
C ALA A 183 -25.17 2.86 -36.90
N PRO A 184 -25.83 3.21 -35.78
CA PRO A 184 -25.88 4.58 -35.32
C PRO A 184 -24.49 5.07 -34.93
N VAL A 185 -24.08 6.21 -35.50
CA VAL A 185 -22.87 6.98 -35.13
C VAL A 185 -22.97 7.58 -33.74
N VAL A 186 -24.15 7.53 -33.13
CA VAL A 186 -24.45 8.01 -31.79
C VAL A 186 -24.38 6.82 -30.82
N VAL A 187 -23.55 6.93 -29.78
CA VAL A 187 -23.41 5.93 -28.72
C VAL A 187 -23.79 6.56 -27.40
N ASN A 188 -24.68 5.91 -26.65
CA ASN A 188 -25.01 6.37 -25.31
C ASN A 188 -23.82 6.23 -24.37
N TRP A 189 -23.53 7.30 -23.63
CA TRP A 189 -22.54 7.31 -22.55
C TRP A 189 -23.19 7.37 -21.18
N LEU A 190 -24.26 8.17 -21.05
CA LEU A 190 -25.06 8.32 -19.86
C LEU A 190 -26.53 8.38 -20.24
N ASP A 191 -27.37 7.58 -19.57
CA ASP A 191 -28.82 7.71 -19.61
C ASP A 191 -29.36 7.68 -18.18
N ALA A 192 -30.04 8.76 -17.76
CA ALA A 192 -30.62 8.87 -16.44
C ALA A 192 -31.66 7.79 -16.14
N ALA A 193 -32.34 7.26 -17.17
CA ALA A 193 -33.30 6.16 -17.02
C ALA A 193 -32.62 4.81 -16.76
N GLU A 194 -31.39 4.61 -17.23
CA GLU A 194 -30.58 3.40 -16.97
C GLU A 194 -30.11 3.31 -15.51
N GLY A 195 -30.13 4.41 -14.75
CA GLY A 195 -29.90 4.41 -13.31
C GLY A 195 -30.85 3.52 -12.51
N ALA A 196 -31.93 3.01 -13.12
CA ALA A 196 -32.75 1.97 -12.54
C ALA A 196 -32.03 0.61 -12.46
N VAL A 197 -31.06 0.30 -13.33
CA VAL A 197 -30.39 -1.01 -13.42
C VAL A 197 -29.32 -1.19 -12.34
N ASN A 198 -28.51 -0.16 -12.12
CA ASN A 198 -27.44 -0.15 -11.13
C ASN A 198 -27.89 0.66 -9.88
N PRO A 199 -28.26 0.00 -8.77
CA PRO A 199 -28.74 0.68 -7.57
C PRO A 199 -27.68 1.49 -6.80
N VAL A 200 -26.37 1.31 -7.08
CA VAL A 200 -25.29 2.09 -6.45
C VAL A 200 -24.88 3.31 -7.28
N ALA A 201 -24.74 3.14 -8.59
CA ALA A 201 -24.25 4.18 -9.49
C ALA A 201 -25.28 5.29 -9.68
N ARG A 202 -24.84 6.55 -9.60
CA ARG A 202 -25.69 7.67 -10.00
C ARG A 202 -25.32 8.16 -11.37
N PRO A 203 -26.31 8.64 -12.15
CA PRO A 203 -26.02 9.51 -13.27
C PRO A 203 -25.16 10.71 -12.86
N PHE A 204 -25.38 11.25 -11.66
CA PHE A 204 -24.63 12.38 -11.09
C PHE A 204 -23.16 12.07 -10.76
N ASP A 205 -22.84 10.85 -10.30
CA ASP A 205 -21.46 10.50 -9.95
C ASP A 205 -20.55 10.60 -11.19
N LYS A 206 -21.09 10.21 -12.35
CA LYS A 206 -20.47 10.33 -13.68
C LYS A 206 -20.41 11.77 -14.20
N LEU A 207 -21.35 12.61 -13.80
CA LEU A 207 -21.45 14.01 -14.23
C LEU A 207 -20.64 14.98 -13.36
N THR A 208 -20.09 14.53 -12.25
CA THR A 208 -19.29 15.38 -11.35
C THR A 208 -17.80 15.16 -11.54
N GLY A 209 -17.04 16.25 -11.58
CA GLY A 209 -15.57 16.24 -11.60
C GLY A 209 -15.00 17.27 -10.62
N VAL A 210 -13.69 17.21 -10.40
CA VAL A 210 -12.96 18.23 -9.65
C VAL A 210 -13.18 19.58 -10.36
N PHE A 211 -13.81 20.54 -9.68
CA PHE A 211 -14.11 21.89 -10.19
C PHE A 211 -14.97 21.97 -11.47
N SER A 212 -15.88 21.02 -11.68
CA SER A 212 -16.91 21.11 -12.74
C SER A 212 -17.86 22.30 -12.56
N LEU A 213 -18.00 22.81 -11.34
CA LEU A 213 -18.86 23.94 -11.01
C LEU A 213 -17.98 25.13 -10.64
N ARG A 214 -18.16 26.26 -11.35
CA ARG A 214 -17.44 27.52 -11.07
C ARG A 214 -18.38 28.70 -11.20
N GLY A 215 -18.09 29.79 -10.50
CA GLY A 215 -18.85 31.03 -10.63
C GLY A 215 -18.06 32.26 -10.22
N GLY A 216 -18.53 33.42 -10.63
CA GLY A 216 -17.95 34.71 -10.30
C GLY A 216 -18.89 35.88 -10.63
N GLY A 217 -18.58 37.07 -10.13
CA GLY A 217 -19.43 38.25 -10.32
C GLY A 217 -20.78 38.14 -9.59
N GLY A 218 -20.81 37.53 -8.40
CA GLY A 218 -22.03 37.37 -7.59
C GLY A 218 -22.90 36.17 -7.98
N LEU A 219 -22.49 35.37 -8.98
CA LEU A 219 -23.15 34.11 -9.32
C LEU A 219 -22.32 32.90 -8.87
N THR A 220 -22.99 31.84 -8.45
CA THR A 220 -22.40 30.54 -8.16
C THR A 220 -23.12 29.43 -8.92
N SER A 221 -22.40 28.36 -9.21
CA SER A 221 -22.93 27.19 -9.90
C SER A 221 -23.18 26.08 -8.90
N ARG A 222 -24.37 25.48 -8.93
CA ARG A 222 -24.75 24.34 -8.10
C ARG A 222 -25.30 23.22 -8.98
N LEU A 223 -25.09 21.97 -8.58
CA LEU A 223 -25.67 20.80 -9.23
C LEU A 223 -26.46 20.06 -8.14
N GLU A 224 -27.69 19.62 -8.42
CA GLU A 224 -28.58 18.89 -7.50
C GLU A 224 -29.22 17.67 -8.19
N GLU A 225 -29.94 16.84 -7.44
CA GLU A 225 -30.80 15.78 -7.99
C GLU A 225 -32.24 16.31 -8.13
N THR A 226 -32.88 16.01 -9.26
CA THR A 226 -34.30 16.30 -9.49
C THR A 226 -34.99 15.09 -10.11
N VAL A 227 -36.31 15.14 -10.23
CA VAL A 227 -37.11 14.12 -10.93
C VAL A 227 -37.80 14.77 -12.12
N VAL A 228 -37.56 14.23 -13.31
CA VAL A 228 -38.18 14.65 -14.57
C VAL A 228 -38.89 13.44 -15.15
N ASP A 229 -40.21 13.53 -15.37
CA ASP A 229 -41.04 12.44 -15.91
C ASP A 229 -40.88 11.09 -15.15
N GLY A 230 -40.64 11.14 -13.84
CA GLY A 230 -40.41 9.97 -13.00
C GLY A 230 -38.98 9.41 -13.05
N VAL A 231 -38.06 10.04 -13.79
CA VAL A 231 -36.64 9.67 -13.90
C VAL A 231 -35.78 10.63 -13.07
N LYS A 232 -34.85 10.09 -12.28
CA LYS A 232 -33.89 10.89 -11.51
C LYS A 232 -32.83 11.51 -12.44
N ALA A 233 -32.71 12.83 -12.44
CA ALA A 233 -31.83 13.58 -13.32
C ALA A 233 -30.94 14.56 -12.54
N ALA A 234 -29.84 15.00 -13.15
CA ALA A 234 -28.96 16.03 -12.57
C ALA A 234 -29.49 17.43 -12.94
N LEU A 235 -29.75 18.29 -11.97
CA LEU A 235 -30.20 19.67 -12.15
C LEU A 235 -29.04 20.64 -11.93
N TRP A 236 -28.58 21.29 -12.99
CA TRP A 236 -27.67 22.42 -12.86
C TRP A 236 -28.46 23.69 -12.55
N GLN A 237 -28.02 24.46 -11.54
CA GLN A 237 -28.65 25.69 -11.08
C GLN A 237 -27.63 26.82 -10.99
N VAL A 238 -28.08 28.03 -11.35
CA VAL A 238 -27.32 29.27 -11.23
C VAL A 238 -27.86 30.07 -10.06
N GLN A 239 -27.08 30.13 -8.98
CA GLN A 239 -27.46 30.84 -7.76
C GLN A 239 -26.87 32.25 -7.73
N GLY A 240 -27.60 33.18 -7.13
CA GLY A 240 -27.21 34.58 -6.94
C GLY A 240 -28.41 35.40 -6.47
N GLU A 241 -28.16 36.63 -6.02
CA GLU A 241 -29.23 37.58 -5.71
C GLU A 241 -30.13 37.80 -6.95
N PRO A 242 -31.45 38.01 -6.78
CA PRO A 242 -32.35 38.32 -7.89
C PRO A 242 -31.83 39.49 -8.74
N GLY A 243 -31.64 39.26 -10.04
CA GLY A 243 -31.10 40.26 -10.97
C GLY A 243 -29.56 40.39 -10.99
N ALA A 244 -28.84 39.59 -10.21
CA ALA A 244 -27.37 39.54 -10.26
C ALA A 244 -26.88 39.12 -11.65
N LYS A 245 -25.83 39.80 -12.12
CA LYS A 245 -25.16 39.50 -13.39
C LYS A 245 -23.73 39.08 -13.11
N GLY A 246 -23.32 37.96 -13.69
CA GLY A 246 -21.99 37.42 -13.50
C GLY A 246 -21.75 36.28 -14.47
N TRP A 247 -21.09 35.23 -14.00
CA TRP A 247 -20.95 34.00 -14.74
C TRP A 247 -21.04 32.80 -13.80
N ALA A 248 -21.80 31.79 -14.21
CA ALA A 248 -21.82 30.48 -13.58
C ALA A 248 -21.59 29.42 -14.66
N VAL A 249 -20.74 28.44 -14.36
CA VAL A 249 -20.28 27.44 -15.32
C VAL A 249 -20.59 26.05 -14.79
N TYR A 250 -21.24 25.25 -15.63
CA TYR A 250 -21.21 23.80 -15.54
C TYR A 250 -20.29 23.23 -16.62
N GLY A 251 -19.22 22.57 -16.20
CA GLY A 251 -18.29 21.86 -17.07
C GLY A 251 -18.50 20.35 -17.03
N PHE A 252 -18.60 19.73 -18.19
CA PHE A 252 -18.64 18.28 -18.37
C PHE A 252 -17.36 17.79 -19.07
N GLY A 253 -16.63 16.85 -18.47
CA GLY A 253 -15.37 16.35 -19.02
C GLY A 253 -15.14 14.88 -18.73
N PHE A 254 -14.53 14.19 -19.69
CA PHE A 254 -14.10 12.81 -19.55
C PHE A 254 -12.75 12.76 -18.84
N ILE A 255 -12.73 12.10 -17.68
CA ILE A 255 -11.52 11.93 -16.86
C ILE A 255 -10.48 11.11 -17.62
N ASP A 256 -10.92 10.03 -18.25
CA ASP A 256 -10.09 9.19 -19.10
C ASP A 256 -10.31 9.54 -20.57
N PRO A 257 -9.27 9.54 -21.41
CA PRO A 257 -9.42 9.71 -22.85
C PRO A 257 -10.36 8.66 -23.43
N ILE A 258 -11.31 9.11 -24.25
CA ILE A 258 -12.17 8.23 -25.03
C ILE A 258 -11.41 7.87 -26.31
N ASP A 259 -11.32 6.57 -26.58
CA ASP A 259 -10.66 6.04 -27.77
C ASP A 259 -11.56 5.00 -28.45
N PRO A 260 -11.90 5.15 -29.75
CA PRO A 260 -11.64 6.33 -30.60
C PRO A 260 -12.28 7.62 -30.06
N PRO A 261 -11.68 8.81 -30.30
CA PRO A 261 -12.26 10.06 -29.83
C PRO A 261 -13.59 10.36 -30.56
N PRO A 262 -14.63 10.83 -29.84
CA PRO A 262 -15.87 11.26 -30.47
C PRO A 262 -15.62 12.51 -31.34
N SER A 263 -16.48 12.74 -32.32
CA SER A 263 -16.55 13.96 -33.15
C SER A 263 -17.51 15.01 -32.60
N GLY A 264 -18.26 14.66 -31.55
CA GLY A 264 -19.11 15.58 -30.82
C GLY A 264 -19.83 14.93 -29.64
N LEU A 265 -20.60 15.73 -28.92
CA LEU A 265 -21.47 15.30 -27.82
C LEU A 265 -22.88 15.82 -28.02
N ARG A 266 -23.88 15.06 -27.57
CA ARG A 266 -25.28 15.48 -27.53
C ARG A 266 -25.81 15.34 -26.11
N PHE A 267 -26.39 16.42 -25.59
CA PHE A 267 -27.04 16.44 -24.29
C PHE A 267 -28.54 16.51 -24.48
N GLU A 268 -29.29 15.61 -23.85
CA GLU A 268 -30.72 15.76 -23.68
C GLU A 268 -30.99 16.49 -22.37
N VAL A 269 -31.67 17.64 -22.46
CA VAL A 269 -31.89 18.53 -21.32
C VAL A 269 -33.34 18.96 -21.21
N VAL A 270 -33.74 19.37 -20.01
CA VAL A 270 -35.02 20.04 -19.74
C VAL A 270 -34.76 21.36 -19.04
N LEU A 271 -35.26 22.45 -19.63
CA LEU A 271 -35.18 23.78 -19.05
C LEU A 271 -36.58 24.21 -18.60
N PRO A 272 -36.75 24.73 -17.36
CA PRO A 272 -38.07 25.18 -16.88
C PRO A 272 -38.52 26.48 -17.55
N GLU A 273 -37.58 27.30 -18.02
CA GLU A 273 -37.83 28.57 -18.69
C GLU A 273 -36.82 28.83 -19.82
N GLU A 274 -37.08 29.86 -20.62
CA GLU A 274 -36.13 30.31 -21.64
C GLU A 274 -34.80 30.73 -20.99
N THR A 275 -33.70 30.17 -21.48
CA THR A 275 -32.37 30.33 -20.88
C THR A 275 -31.32 30.63 -21.94
N ALA A 276 -30.60 31.74 -21.74
CA ALA A 276 -29.44 32.10 -22.56
C ALA A 276 -28.17 31.44 -22.00
N LEU A 277 -27.49 30.64 -22.82
CA LEU A 277 -26.25 29.95 -22.49
C LEU A 277 -25.12 30.30 -23.46
N THR A 278 -23.89 30.32 -22.97
CA THR A 278 -22.69 30.25 -23.79
C THR A 278 -22.10 28.85 -23.71
N LEU A 279 -21.91 28.21 -24.86
CA LEU A 279 -21.36 26.86 -24.99
C LEU A 279 -19.89 26.94 -25.41
N ASN A 280 -19.01 26.20 -24.71
CA ASN A 280 -17.59 26.10 -25.05
C ASN A 280 -17.15 24.64 -25.24
N VAL A 281 -16.23 24.42 -26.18
CA VAL A 281 -15.51 23.15 -26.36
C VAL A 281 -14.11 23.29 -25.78
N CYS A 282 -13.65 22.30 -25.03
CA CYS A 282 -12.42 22.38 -24.25
C CYS A 282 -11.54 21.12 -24.39
N LYS A 283 -10.22 21.33 -24.37
CA LYS A 283 -9.18 20.29 -24.30
C LYS A 283 -8.36 20.40 -23.02
N GLY A 284 -7.75 19.30 -22.60
CA GLY A 284 -6.85 19.28 -21.46
C GLY A 284 -7.54 19.32 -20.09
N PHE A 285 -8.82 18.94 -20.02
CA PHE A 285 -9.44 18.57 -18.75
C PHE A 285 -8.68 17.38 -18.15
N SER A 286 -8.41 17.40 -16.84
CA SER A 286 -7.70 16.32 -16.16
C SER A 286 -8.27 16.06 -14.76
N ARG A 287 -7.99 14.87 -14.23
CA ARG A 287 -8.45 14.46 -12.89
C ARG A 287 -7.97 15.39 -11.76
N GLU A 288 -6.73 15.91 -11.89
CA GLU A 288 -6.05 16.68 -10.85
C GLU A 288 -6.51 18.15 -10.80
N LYS A 289 -6.69 18.77 -11.97
CA LYS A 289 -6.94 20.21 -12.09
C LYS A 289 -8.34 20.53 -12.61
N GLY A 290 -9.06 19.53 -13.11
CA GLY A 290 -10.40 19.69 -13.66
C GLY A 290 -10.46 20.76 -14.74
N PHE A 291 -11.47 21.62 -14.63
CA PHE A 291 -11.66 22.74 -15.56
C PHE A 291 -10.73 23.95 -15.33
N TYR A 292 -9.89 23.95 -14.30
CA TYR A 292 -8.82 24.97 -14.19
C TYR A 292 -7.64 24.70 -15.14
N ALA A 293 -7.45 23.46 -15.59
CA ALA A 293 -6.48 23.13 -16.63
C ALA A 293 -7.07 23.13 -18.05
N ALA A 294 -8.40 22.99 -18.17
CA ALA A 294 -9.09 22.94 -19.44
C ALA A 294 -8.91 24.27 -20.21
N LYS A 295 -8.59 24.15 -21.51
CA LYS A 295 -8.43 25.28 -22.43
C LYS A 295 -9.50 25.20 -23.51
N LYS A 296 -10.16 26.33 -23.78
CA LYS A 296 -11.10 26.45 -24.90
C LYS A 296 -10.37 26.15 -26.21
N SER A 297 -11.04 25.39 -27.08
CA SER A 297 -10.58 25.08 -28.43
C SER A 297 -11.76 25.28 -29.39
N GLY A 298 -11.57 26.10 -30.43
CA GLY A 298 -12.67 26.58 -31.28
C GLY A 298 -13.36 27.84 -30.75
N GLN A 299 -14.55 28.12 -31.28
CA GLN A 299 -15.35 29.33 -31.05
C GLN A 299 -16.45 29.08 -30.02
N SER A 300 -16.62 29.99 -29.06
CA SER A 300 -17.78 30.00 -28.16
C SER A 300 -19.07 30.31 -28.92
N ARG A 301 -20.14 29.58 -28.63
CA ARG A 301 -21.47 29.83 -29.23
C ARG A 301 -22.45 30.31 -28.17
N LYS A 302 -23.13 31.43 -28.43
CA LYS A 302 -24.24 31.91 -27.59
C LYS A 302 -25.55 31.38 -28.16
N VAL A 303 -26.36 30.76 -27.32
CA VAL A 303 -27.66 30.19 -27.67
C VAL A 303 -28.72 30.67 -26.69
N VAL A 304 -29.94 30.85 -27.19
CA VAL A 304 -31.13 31.06 -26.34
C VAL A 304 -32.00 29.84 -26.54
N LEU A 305 -32.18 29.07 -25.47
CA LEU A 305 -32.90 27.79 -25.51
C LEU A 305 -34.29 27.99 -24.93
N PRO A 306 -35.37 27.56 -25.62
CA PRO A 306 -36.73 27.67 -25.11
C PRO A 306 -36.95 26.77 -23.88
N ALA A 307 -38.01 27.02 -23.13
CA ALA A 307 -38.47 26.11 -22.08
C ALA A 307 -38.88 24.74 -22.66
N GLY A 308 -38.68 23.68 -21.90
CA GLY A 308 -39.04 22.31 -22.25
C GLY A 308 -37.85 21.39 -22.56
N ARG A 309 -38.18 20.17 -22.99
CA ARG A 309 -37.23 19.08 -23.29
C ARG A 309 -36.64 19.24 -24.68
N GLN A 310 -35.32 19.23 -24.82
CA GLN A 310 -34.62 19.41 -26.10
C GLN A 310 -33.19 18.84 -26.08
N PHE A 311 -32.52 18.87 -27.24
CA PHE A 311 -31.13 18.47 -27.40
C PHE A 311 -30.18 19.67 -27.56
N ILE A 312 -28.98 19.58 -26.98
CA ILE A 312 -27.86 20.49 -27.21
C ILE A 312 -26.70 19.71 -27.82
N ASP A 313 -26.29 20.10 -29.02
CA ASP A 313 -25.23 19.44 -29.78
C ASP A 313 -23.91 20.24 -29.75
N PHE A 314 -22.84 19.56 -29.37
CA PHE A 314 -21.46 19.99 -29.51
C PHE A 314 -20.81 19.23 -30.66
N ASP A 315 -20.85 19.77 -31.87
CA ASP A 315 -20.09 19.24 -33.00
C ASP A 315 -18.73 19.96 -33.11
N TRP A 316 -17.62 19.23 -33.02
CA TRP A 316 -16.30 19.86 -32.98
C TRP A 316 -16.01 20.71 -34.22
N ALA A 317 -16.43 20.26 -35.41
CA ALA A 317 -16.19 20.99 -36.65
C ALA A 317 -17.03 22.27 -36.72
N ALA A 318 -18.30 22.20 -36.31
CA ALA A 318 -19.20 23.34 -36.26
C ALA A 318 -18.70 24.40 -35.26
N PHE A 319 -18.10 23.98 -34.14
CA PHE A 319 -17.45 24.89 -33.20
C PHE A 319 -16.08 25.40 -33.70
N GLY A 320 -15.63 25.05 -34.91
CA GLY A 320 -14.37 25.54 -35.47
C GLY A 320 -13.13 25.01 -34.75
N VAL A 321 -13.22 23.83 -34.12
CA VAL A 321 -12.08 23.18 -33.47
C VAL A 321 -11.04 22.80 -34.55
N PRO A 322 -9.77 23.24 -34.40
CA PRO A 322 -8.70 22.86 -35.32
C PRO A 322 -8.56 21.34 -35.43
N GLU A 323 -8.31 20.82 -36.62
CA GLU A 323 -8.27 19.36 -36.88
C GLU A 323 -7.29 18.63 -35.95
N GLN A 324 -6.10 19.20 -35.76
CA GLN A 324 -5.06 18.72 -34.83
C GLN A 324 -5.48 18.67 -33.35
N ASP A 325 -6.52 19.42 -32.97
CA ASP A 325 -7.03 19.50 -31.61
C ASP A 325 -8.24 18.60 -31.37
N ARG A 326 -8.91 18.10 -32.42
CA ARG A 326 -10.17 17.35 -32.30
C ARG A 326 -10.03 16.08 -31.45
N GLU A 327 -8.91 15.37 -31.60
CA GLU A 327 -8.60 14.17 -30.82
C GLU A 327 -8.22 14.49 -29.37
N LEU A 328 -7.91 15.75 -29.06
CA LEU A 328 -7.56 16.22 -27.72
C LEU A 328 -8.77 16.77 -26.95
N ILE A 329 -9.93 16.90 -27.62
CA ILE A 329 -11.15 17.37 -26.96
C ILE A 329 -11.65 16.30 -26.02
N ASN A 330 -11.78 16.67 -24.75
CA ASN A 330 -12.28 15.78 -23.72
C ASN A 330 -13.25 16.48 -22.77
N SER A 331 -13.71 17.70 -23.08
CA SER A 331 -14.64 18.43 -22.21
C SER A 331 -15.42 19.53 -22.94
N VAL A 332 -16.56 19.92 -22.35
CA VAL A 332 -17.42 21.03 -22.78
C VAL A 332 -17.88 21.85 -21.58
N GLU A 333 -18.27 23.10 -21.81
CA GLU A 333 -18.81 23.99 -20.76
C GLU A 333 -20.13 24.63 -21.20
N PHE A 334 -21.04 24.74 -20.23
CA PHE A 334 -22.23 25.57 -20.27
C PHE A 334 -22.02 26.76 -19.35
N VAL A 335 -22.24 27.98 -19.84
CA VAL A 335 -22.06 29.22 -19.07
C VAL A 335 -23.33 30.05 -19.09
N ALA A 336 -23.85 30.37 -17.92
CA ALA A 336 -25.01 31.25 -17.74
C ALA A 336 -24.57 32.58 -17.12
N GLY A 337 -25.25 33.66 -17.50
CA GLY A 337 -24.92 35.04 -17.08
C GLY A 337 -25.86 35.66 -16.05
N GLU A 338 -26.95 34.96 -15.69
CA GLU A 338 -28.04 35.47 -14.87
C GLU A 338 -28.40 34.46 -13.77
N ALA A 339 -28.75 34.97 -12.59
CA ALA A 339 -29.25 34.15 -11.48
C ALA A 339 -30.62 33.52 -11.80
N GLY A 340 -30.92 32.38 -11.16
CA GLY A 340 -32.23 31.70 -11.25
C GLY A 340 -32.39 30.75 -12.43
N LYS A 341 -31.37 30.60 -13.29
CA LYS A 341 -31.40 29.68 -14.43
C LYS A 341 -31.16 28.24 -14.00
N GLU A 342 -31.89 27.31 -14.61
CA GLU A 342 -31.79 25.88 -14.33
C GLU A 342 -31.79 25.02 -15.60
N MET A 343 -31.11 23.89 -15.55
CA MET A 343 -31.05 22.91 -16.65
C MET A 343 -30.92 21.50 -16.08
N ALA A 344 -31.95 20.68 -16.27
CA ALA A 344 -31.88 19.26 -15.95
C ALA A 344 -31.23 18.49 -17.10
N ILE A 345 -30.31 17.58 -16.81
CA ILE A 345 -29.59 16.75 -17.78
C ILE A 345 -30.10 15.32 -17.66
N LEU A 346 -30.71 14.82 -18.73
CA LEU A 346 -31.30 13.48 -18.80
C LEU A 346 -30.35 12.47 -19.44
N LYS A 347 -29.62 12.88 -20.48
CA LYS A 347 -28.84 11.95 -21.30
C LYS A 347 -27.62 12.65 -21.89
N VAL A 348 -26.52 11.90 -22.02
CA VAL A 348 -25.32 12.33 -22.75
C VAL A 348 -24.95 11.24 -23.73
N ASP A 349 -24.95 11.60 -25.01
CA ASP A 349 -24.53 10.74 -26.10
C ASP A 349 -23.23 11.23 -26.73
N MET A 350 -22.39 10.29 -27.15
CA MET A 350 -21.21 10.55 -27.95
C MET A 350 -21.55 10.40 -29.43
N ILE A 351 -21.10 11.35 -30.24
CA ILE A 351 -21.27 11.33 -31.69
C ILE A 351 -19.92 10.99 -32.31
N PHE A 352 -19.84 9.95 -33.12
CA PHE A 352 -18.64 9.54 -33.85
C PHE A 352 -18.69 9.97 -35.32
N ALA A 353 -17.53 10.07 -35.97
CA ALA A 353 -17.44 10.48 -37.37
C ALA A 353 -18.12 9.48 -38.33
N ASP A 354 -18.12 8.20 -37.97
CA ASP A 354 -18.64 7.11 -38.79
C ASP A 354 -19.06 5.91 -37.92
N ALA A 355 -19.84 5.00 -38.50
CA ALA A 355 -20.37 3.82 -37.83
C ALA A 355 -19.26 2.85 -37.38
N GLY A 356 -18.11 2.81 -38.07
CA GLY A 356 -16.97 1.97 -37.72
C GLY A 356 -16.29 2.42 -36.43
N LYS A 357 -16.08 3.73 -36.24
CA LYS A 357 -15.53 4.28 -34.99
C LYS A 357 -16.48 4.08 -33.81
N ALA A 358 -17.79 4.26 -34.03
CA ALA A 358 -18.79 3.96 -33.00
C ALA A 358 -18.77 2.47 -32.60
N ALA A 359 -18.67 1.56 -33.57
CA ALA A 359 -18.54 0.12 -33.34
C ALA A 359 -17.27 -0.24 -32.54
N ALA A 360 -16.12 0.35 -32.91
CA ALA A 360 -14.86 0.14 -32.21
C ALA A 360 -14.94 0.60 -30.75
N TYR A 361 -15.55 1.76 -30.48
CA TYR A 361 -15.79 2.23 -29.11
C TYR A 361 -16.67 1.26 -28.31
N ARG A 362 -17.81 0.82 -28.87
CA ARG A 362 -18.73 -0.13 -28.20
C ARG A 362 -17.99 -1.43 -27.83
N LEU A 363 -17.22 -1.99 -28.77
CA LEU A 363 -16.43 -3.19 -28.52
C LEU A 363 -15.45 -3.00 -27.35
N THR A 364 -14.71 -1.89 -27.31
CA THR A 364 -13.76 -1.60 -26.23
C THR A 364 -14.48 -1.41 -24.89
N ARG A 365 -15.59 -0.66 -24.88
CA ARG A 365 -16.42 -0.47 -23.68
C ARG A 365 -16.94 -1.81 -23.15
N ASP A 366 -17.54 -2.62 -24.02
CA ASP A 366 -18.17 -3.89 -23.65
C ASP A 366 -17.15 -4.94 -23.21
N ARG A 367 -15.94 -4.95 -23.76
CA ARG A 367 -14.84 -5.80 -23.25
C ARG A 367 -14.35 -5.38 -21.87
N LYS A 368 -14.18 -4.07 -21.63
CA LYS A 368 -13.83 -3.56 -20.29
C LYS A 368 -14.89 -3.95 -19.27
N LEU A 369 -16.17 -3.79 -19.63
CA LEU A 369 -17.29 -4.17 -18.79
C LEU A 369 -17.32 -5.69 -18.54
N ASN A 370 -17.18 -6.51 -19.58
CA ASN A 370 -17.11 -7.98 -19.46
C ASN A 370 -16.02 -8.44 -18.47
N LEU A 371 -14.85 -7.82 -18.49
CA LEU A 371 -13.75 -8.18 -17.58
C LEU A 371 -14.13 -7.96 -16.11
N VAL A 372 -14.72 -6.80 -15.80
CA VAL A 372 -15.11 -6.48 -14.43
C VAL A 372 -16.37 -7.25 -14.01
N GLN A 373 -17.33 -7.47 -14.92
CA GLN A 373 -18.50 -8.32 -14.68
C GLN A 373 -18.11 -9.79 -14.44
N GLN A 374 -17.11 -10.32 -15.16
CA GLN A 374 -16.57 -11.65 -14.87
C GLN A 374 -16.03 -11.74 -13.44
N THR A 375 -15.29 -10.71 -13.00
CA THR A 375 -14.80 -10.63 -11.61
C THR A 375 -15.95 -10.64 -10.61
N MET A 376 -17.01 -9.88 -10.89
CA MET A 376 -18.22 -9.83 -10.08
C MET A 376 -18.96 -11.18 -10.05
N LEU A 377 -19.12 -11.87 -11.19
CA LEU A 377 -19.74 -13.19 -11.27
C LEU A 377 -18.94 -14.24 -10.49
N GLU A 378 -17.61 -14.22 -10.58
CA GLU A 378 -16.74 -15.11 -9.81
C GLU A 378 -16.81 -14.83 -8.31
N ALA A 379 -16.91 -13.56 -7.92
CA ALA A 379 -17.16 -13.18 -6.54
C ALA A 379 -18.51 -13.72 -6.07
N LEU A 380 -19.59 -13.49 -6.83
CA LEU A 380 -20.93 -13.98 -6.53
C LEU A 380 -21.00 -15.50 -6.41
N GLU A 381 -20.34 -16.23 -7.31
CA GLU A 381 -20.27 -17.69 -7.25
C GLU A 381 -19.58 -18.16 -5.97
N ALA A 382 -18.45 -17.56 -5.58
CA ALA A 382 -17.79 -17.84 -4.31
C ALA A 382 -18.63 -17.40 -3.08
N ARG A 383 -19.51 -16.41 -3.28
CA ARG A 383 -20.55 -16.01 -2.33
C ARG A 383 -21.86 -16.77 -2.57
N GLY A 384 -21.84 -17.97 -3.15
CA GLY A 384 -22.99 -18.87 -3.22
C GLY A 384 -24.16 -18.40 -4.10
N VAL A 385 -23.87 -17.62 -5.14
CA VAL A 385 -24.81 -17.23 -6.21
C VAL A 385 -24.21 -17.68 -7.55
N PRO A 386 -24.37 -18.96 -7.95
CA PRO A 386 -23.63 -19.57 -9.07
C PRO A 386 -24.28 -19.28 -10.43
N TRP A 387 -24.42 -18.01 -10.80
CA TRP A 387 -25.12 -17.59 -12.02
C TRP A 387 -24.23 -17.47 -13.26
N ARG A 388 -22.91 -17.58 -13.08
CA ARG A 388 -21.92 -17.44 -14.17
C ARG A 388 -22.24 -18.34 -15.37
N ALA A 389 -22.61 -19.61 -15.13
CA ALA A 389 -22.93 -20.54 -16.20
C ALA A 389 -24.23 -20.17 -16.93
N ALA A 390 -25.27 -19.71 -16.22
CA ALA A 390 -26.56 -19.31 -16.78
C ALA A 390 -26.49 -18.01 -17.60
N LEU A 391 -25.55 -17.13 -17.24
CA LEU A 391 -25.30 -15.87 -17.93
C LEU A 391 -24.23 -15.97 -19.02
N ASN A 392 -23.66 -17.16 -19.24
CA ASN A 392 -22.68 -17.36 -20.28
C ASN A 392 -23.29 -17.09 -21.68
N GLY A 393 -22.62 -16.27 -22.49
CA GLY A 393 -23.11 -15.87 -23.82
C GLY A 393 -24.16 -14.76 -23.83
N LYS A 394 -24.50 -14.18 -22.67
CA LYS A 394 -25.31 -12.96 -22.56
C LYS A 394 -24.47 -11.71 -22.82
N THR A 395 -25.11 -10.65 -23.32
CA THR A 395 -24.46 -9.35 -23.49
C THR A 395 -24.14 -8.71 -22.13
N PRO A 396 -23.13 -7.82 -22.02
CA PRO A 396 -22.85 -7.13 -20.78
C PRO A 396 -24.08 -6.41 -20.19
N GLN A 397 -24.91 -5.83 -21.05
CA GLN A 397 -26.12 -5.11 -20.67
C GLN A 397 -27.20 -6.05 -20.11
N GLU A 398 -27.31 -7.29 -20.60
CA GLU A 398 -28.18 -8.31 -20.01
C GLU A 398 -27.64 -8.83 -18.66
N ILE A 399 -26.32 -8.90 -18.51
CA ILE A 399 -25.66 -9.38 -17.29
C ILE A 399 -25.81 -8.38 -16.15
N GLU A 400 -25.69 -7.09 -16.45
CA GLU A 400 -25.66 -5.99 -15.46
C GLU A 400 -26.79 -6.05 -14.40
N PRO A 401 -28.09 -6.06 -14.76
CA PRO A 401 -29.18 -6.16 -13.77
C PRO A 401 -29.11 -7.46 -12.93
N CYS A 402 -28.59 -8.54 -13.50
CA CYS A 402 -28.46 -9.82 -12.82
C CYS A 402 -27.37 -9.75 -11.74
N LEU A 403 -26.26 -9.03 -11.97
CA LEU A 403 -25.23 -8.85 -10.95
C LEU A 403 -25.77 -8.19 -9.69
N TRP A 404 -26.48 -7.07 -9.85
CA TRP A 404 -27.04 -6.32 -8.73
C TRP A 404 -28.10 -7.11 -7.97
N THR A 405 -28.92 -7.89 -8.69
CA THR A 405 -29.88 -8.83 -8.08
C THR A 405 -29.15 -9.93 -7.29
N GLY A 406 -28.07 -10.48 -7.84
CA GLY A 406 -27.25 -11.50 -7.18
C GLY A 406 -26.57 -10.99 -5.91
N ILE A 407 -26.03 -9.77 -5.94
CA ILE A 407 -25.43 -9.11 -4.76
C ILE A 407 -26.49 -8.91 -3.69
N MET A 408 -27.71 -8.49 -4.05
CA MET A 408 -28.82 -8.35 -3.13
C MET A 408 -29.14 -9.66 -2.42
N LEU A 409 -29.28 -10.75 -3.17
CA LEU A 409 -29.60 -12.07 -2.62
C LEU A 409 -28.48 -12.58 -1.71
N ALA A 410 -27.22 -12.35 -2.07
CA ALA A 410 -26.08 -12.68 -1.22
C ALA A 410 -26.10 -11.89 0.10
N ALA A 411 -26.40 -10.60 0.04
CA ALA A 411 -26.48 -9.72 1.20
C ALA A 411 -27.66 -10.05 2.13
N GLN A 412 -28.83 -10.34 1.57
CA GLN A 412 -30.01 -10.83 2.31
C GLN A 412 -29.66 -12.09 3.10
N ARG A 413 -28.91 -13.01 2.50
CA ARG A 413 -28.48 -14.24 3.18
C ARG A 413 -27.56 -13.94 4.37
N GLU A 414 -26.63 -12.99 4.25
CA GLU A 414 -25.79 -12.57 5.39
C GLU A 414 -26.64 -11.90 6.49
N GLN A 415 -27.50 -10.96 6.11
CA GLN A 415 -28.43 -10.24 7.01
C GLN A 415 -29.30 -11.23 7.80
N LEU A 416 -30.00 -12.14 7.11
CA LEU A 416 -30.88 -13.12 7.73
C LEU A 416 -30.11 -14.13 8.60
N ASN A 417 -28.94 -14.60 8.16
CA ASN A 417 -28.13 -15.52 8.97
C ASN A 417 -27.62 -14.88 10.26
N TYR A 418 -27.32 -13.58 10.25
CA TYR A 418 -26.96 -12.85 11.47
C TYR A 418 -28.15 -12.79 12.44
N PHE A 419 -29.29 -12.23 12.01
CA PHE A 419 -30.45 -12.07 12.90
C PHE A 419 -31.11 -13.38 13.31
N LYS A 420 -31.01 -14.45 12.51
CA LYS A 420 -31.42 -15.81 12.89
C LYS A 420 -30.81 -16.28 14.21
N THR A 421 -29.58 -15.84 14.52
CA THR A 421 -28.91 -16.20 15.77
C THR A 421 -29.39 -15.38 16.97
N LEU A 422 -30.11 -14.28 16.73
CA LEU A 422 -30.50 -13.32 17.75
C LEU A 422 -32.02 -13.31 18.04
N SER A 423 -32.86 -13.53 17.02
CA SER A 423 -34.33 -13.46 17.15
C SER A 423 -35.04 -14.32 16.10
N ASP A 424 -36.20 -14.90 16.48
CA ASP A 424 -37.12 -15.66 15.61
C ASP A 424 -36.44 -16.45 14.46
N PRO A 425 -35.73 -17.55 14.80
CA PRO A 425 -35.01 -18.36 13.83
C PRO A 425 -35.93 -19.07 12.82
N GLU A 426 -37.23 -19.22 13.13
CA GLU A 426 -38.21 -19.85 12.28
C GLU A 426 -38.57 -18.94 11.09
N THR A 427 -38.92 -17.68 11.35
CA THR A 427 -39.17 -16.70 10.28
C THR A 427 -37.93 -16.46 9.44
N ALA A 428 -36.75 -16.30 10.07
CA ALA A 428 -35.50 -16.20 9.32
C ALA A 428 -35.26 -17.43 8.43
N GLY A 429 -35.55 -18.63 8.94
CA GLY A 429 -35.46 -19.88 8.20
C GLY A 429 -36.35 -19.92 6.95
N ARG A 430 -37.60 -19.44 7.06
CA ARG A 430 -38.52 -19.33 5.91
C ARG A 430 -38.02 -18.35 4.86
N LEU A 431 -37.58 -17.16 5.26
CA LEU A 431 -37.04 -16.15 4.34
C LEU A 431 -35.73 -16.61 3.66
N LEU A 432 -34.87 -17.33 4.39
CA LEU A 432 -33.67 -17.96 3.83
C LEU A 432 -34.01 -19.05 2.80
N ALA A 433 -35.09 -19.82 3.02
CA ALA A 433 -35.55 -20.80 2.04
C ALA A 433 -36.07 -20.11 0.76
N GLU A 434 -36.82 -19.02 0.89
CA GLU A 434 -37.25 -18.20 -0.25
C GLU A 434 -36.06 -17.61 -1.03
N ASN A 435 -35.08 -17.04 -0.32
CA ASN A 435 -33.82 -16.56 -0.90
C ASN A 435 -33.13 -17.66 -1.73
N ALA A 436 -33.03 -18.88 -1.20
CA ALA A 436 -32.41 -20.01 -1.89
C ALA A 436 -33.17 -20.40 -3.18
N VAL A 437 -34.51 -20.34 -3.18
CA VAL A 437 -35.34 -20.58 -4.36
C VAL A 437 -35.07 -19.54 -5.46
N LEU A 438 -34.93 -18.26 -5.10
CA LEU A 438 -34.62 -17.21 -6.08
C LEU A 438 -33.21 -17.37 -6.67
N ILE A 439 -32.22 -17.75 -5.85
CA ILE A 439 -30.86 -18.07 -6.34
C ILE A 439 -30.90 -19.25 -7.31
N GLU A 440 -31.60 -20.33 -6.99
CA GLU A 440 -31.71 -21.50 -7.87
C GLU A 440 -32.47 -21.16 -9.16
N THR A 441 -33.49 -20.31 -9.10
CA THR A 441 -34.22 -19.83 -10.29
C THR A 441 -33.29 -19.10 -11.26
N GLY A 442 -32.45 -18.19 -10.77
CA GLY A 442 -31.45 -17.50 -11.60
C GLY A 442 -30.39 -18.45 -12.17
N LYS A 443 -29.95 -19.44 -11.38
CA LYS A 443 -29.00 -20.48 -11.85
C LYS A 443 -29.58 -21.34 -12.98
N GLN A 444 -30.90 -21.49 -13.05
CA GLN A 444 -31.61 -22.15 -14.15
C GLN A 444 -31.91 -21.22 -15.34
N GLY A 445 -31.46 -19.96 -15.29
CA GLY A 445 -31.67 -18.96 -16.35
C GLY A 445 -32.98 -18.17 -16.24
N GLY A 446 -33.74 -18.34 -15.16
CA GLY A 446 -35.04 -17.69 -14.93
C GLY A 446 -34.93 -16.25 -14.40
N PHE A 447 -34.37 -15.33 -15.19
CA PHE A 447 -34.15 -13.94 -14.74
C PHE A 447 -35.37 -13.01 -14.87
N ASN A 448 -36.38 -13.38 -15.66
CA ASN A 448 -37.57 -12.55 -15.85
C ASN A 448 -38.37 -12.39 -14.53
N GLY A 449 -38.60 -11.14 -14.11
CA GLY A 449 -39.27 -10.81 -12.84
C GLY A 449 -38.48 -11.16 -11.58
N LEU A 450 -37.26 -11.72 -11.70
CA LEU A 450 -36.46 -12.17 -10.56
C LEU A 450 -36.08 -11.01 -9.65
N ARG A 451 -35.73 -9.86 -10.24
CA ARG A 451 -35.41 -8.64 -9.50
C ARG A 451 -36.56 -8.19 -8.60
N GLN A 452 -37.76 -8.08 -9.14
CA GLN A 452 -38.94 -7.64 -8.39
C GLN A 452 -39.20 -8.57 -7.19
N LYS A 453 -39.16 -9.88 -7.40
CA LYS A 453 -39.31 -10.86 -6.31
C LYS A 453 -38.22 -10.73 -5.25
N SER A 454 -36.99 -10.45 -5.68
CA SER A 454 -35.87 -10.27 -4.76
C SER A 454 -35.99 -8.95 -3.96
N GLU A 455 -36.59 -7.90 -4.54
CA GLU A 455 -36.93 -6.64 -3.85
C GLU A 455 -38.11 -6.84 -2.87
N GLU A 456 -39.11 -7.67 -3.21
CA GLU A 456 -40.19 -8.07 -2.30
C GLU A 456 -39.66 -8.86 -1.10
N LEU A 457 -38.74 -9.79 -1.34
CA LEU A 457 -38.03 -10.52 -0.28
C LEU A 457 -37.21 -9.57 0.60
N GLN A 458 -36.56 -8.54 0.03
CA GLN A 458 -35.84 -7.54 0.82
C GLN A 458 -36.78 -6.81 1.80
N LYS A 459 -37.96 -6.41 1.34
CA LYS A 459 -38.96 -5.75 2.22
C LYS A 459 -39.37 -6.66 3.38
N SER A 460 -39.56 -7.95 3.12
CA SER A 460 -39.85 -8.95 4.15
C SER A 460 -38.68 -9.15 5.12
N ALA A 461 -37.44 -9.18 4.62
CA ALA A 461 -36.25 -9.25 5.46
C ALA A 461 -36.08 -8.01 6.33
N ASP A 462 -36.30 -6.81 5.78
CA ASP A 462 -36.23 -5.54 6.51
C ASP A 462 -37.28 -5.49 7.63
N ALA A 463 -38.53 -5.89 7.36
CA ALA A 463 -39.58 -5.96 8.38
C ALA A 463 -39.24 -6.94 9.52
N TYR A 464 -38.64 -8.09 9.20
CA TYR A 464 -38.16 -9.05 10.20
C TYR A 464 -37.01 -8.46 11.04
N VAL A 465 -36.04 -7.80 10.40
CA VAL A 465 -34.93 -7.14 11.10
C VAL A 465 -35.43 -6.00 11.98
N ASP A 466 -36.37 -5.18 11.52
CA ASP A 466 -36.97 -4.10 12.31
C ASP A 466 -37.67 -4.65 13.56
N ALA A 467 -38.41 -5.75 13.43
CA ALA A 467 -39.03 -6.43 14.58
C ALA A 467 -37.97 -7.00 15.55
N ALA A 468 -36.87 -7.55 15.04
CA ALA A 468 -35.76 -8.03 15.86
C ALA A 468 -35.07 -6.88 16.62
N LEU A 469 -34.78 -5.77 15.94
CA LEU A 469 -34.16 -4.58 16.54
C LEU A 469 -35.07 -3.92 17.59
N ALA A 470 -36.38 -3.89 17.35
CA ALA A 470 -37.35 -3.35 18.31
C ALA A 470 -37.53 -4.23 19.55
N SER A 471 -37.39 -5.55 19.43
CA SER A 471 -37.57 -6.51 20.53
C SER A 471 -36.29 -6.76 21.34
N LEU A 472 -35.11 -6.59 20.74
CA LEU A 472 -33.82 -6.82 21.39
C LEU A 472 -33.20 -5.50 21.88
N PRO A 473 -33.01 -5.33 23.20
CA PRO A 473 -32.36 -4.14 23.70
C PRO A 473 -30.86 -4.12 23.31
N PRO A 474 -30.21 -2.93 23.19
CA PRO A 474 -28.85 -2.80 22.66
C PRO A 474 -27.80 -3.70 23.34
N GLU A 475 -27.91 -3.95 24.64
CA GLU A 475 -26.99 -4.82 25.40
C GLU A 475 -26.97 -6.26 24.89
N LYS A 476 -28.08 -6.78 24.35
CA LYS A 476 -28.15 -8.13 23.77
C LYS A 476 -27.67 -8.20 22.33
N ARG A 477 -27.41 -7.05 21.70
CA ARG A 477 -26.89 -6.91 20.33
C ARG A 477 -25.43 -6.45 20.32
N ARG A 478 -24.82 -6.30 21.49
CA ARG A 478 -23.52 -5.67 21.68
C ARG A 478 -22.38 -6.60 21.29
N PHE A 479 -21.46 -6.07 20.49
CA PHE A 479 -20.18 -6.72 20.25
C PHE A 479 -19.28 -6.48 21.47
N VAL A 480 -18.60 -7.52 21.92
CA VAL A 480 -17.78 -7.43 23.14
C VAL A 480 -16.38 -7.95 22.89
N TYR A 481 -15.37 -7.28 23.43
CA TYR A 481 -14.04 -7.84 23.53
C TYR A 481 -13.98 -8.78 24.74
N ASP A 482 -13.60 -10.03 24.51
CA ASP A 482 -13.35 -11.00 25.57
C ASP A 482 -11.87 -10.95 25.95
N PRO A 483 -11.50 -10.42 27.14
CA PRO A 483 -10.11 -10.31 27.56
C PRO A 483 -9.48 -11.67 27.91
N VAL A 484 -10.27 -12.73 28.10
CA VAL A 484 -9.75 -14.08 28.38
C VAL A 484 -9.29 -14.76 27.10
N THR A 485 -10.05 -14.60 26.01
CA THR A 485 -9.70 -15.15 24.70
C THR A 485 -9.03 -14.15 23.76
N GLU A 486 -8.85 -12.91 24.24
CA GLU A 486 -8.22 -11.78 23.56
C GLU A 486 -8.80 -11.51 22.16
N GLN A 487 -10.12 -11.65 22.02
CA GLN A 487 -10.82 -11.60 20.73
C GLN A 487 -12.17 -10.91 20.88
N PHE A 488 -12.57 -10.16 19.86
CA PHE A 488 -13.93 -9.65 19.75
C PHE A 488 -14.94 -10.78 19.50
N ARG A 489 -16.17 -10.60 19.99
CA ARG A 489 -17.27 -11.56 19.89
C ARG A 489 -18.49 -10.87 19.29
N TYR A 490 -19.19 -11.58 18.42
CA TYR A 490 -20.57 -11.26 18.09
C TYR A 490 -21.45 -11.45 19.34
N PRO A 491 -22.68 -10.89 19.35
CA PRO A 491 -23.57 -10.99 20.51
C PRO A 491 -23.98 -12.42 20.86
N ASP A 492 -23.90 -13.34 19.90
CA ASP A 492 -24.16 -14.77 20.08
C ASP A 492 -22.93 -15.58 20.56
N GLY A 493 -21.81 -14.91 20.84
CA GLY A 493 -20.58 -15.52 21.35
C GLY A 493 -19.63 -16.07 20.27
N ARG A 494 -19.99 -16.03 18.98
CA ARG A 494 -19.05 -16.38 17.90
C ARG A 494 -17.92 -15.35 17.84
N GLU A 495 -16.71 -15.78 17.49
CA GLU A 495 -15.61 -14.82 17.32
C GLU A 495 -15.87 -13.89 16.14
N PHE A 496 -15.61 -12.60 16.38
CA PHE A 496 -15.58 -11.56 15.39
C PHE A 496 -14.13 -11.21 15.04
N ARG A 497 -13.85 -11.18 13.73
CA ARG A 497 -12.62 -10.62 13.17
C ARG A 497 -13.02 -9.50 12.21
N MET A 498 -12.37 -8.35 12.32
CA MET A 498 -12.59 -7.24 11.42
C MET A 498 -12.19 -7.64 9.99
N PHE A 499 -13.14 -7.56 9.06
CA PHE A 499 -12.90 -7.59 7.62
C PHE A 499 -13.85 -6.57 6.99
N GLY A 500 -13.36 -5.34 6.88
CA GLY A 500 -14.21 -4.20 6.56
C GLY A 500 -13.42 -3.03 5.98
N PRO A 501 -13.79 -2.49 4.81
CA PRO A 501 -13.00 -1.43 4.19
C PRO A 501 -13.05 -0.11 4.97
N HIS A 502 -12.06 0.75 4.73
CA HIS A 502 -12.13 2.16 5.09
C HIS A 502 -13.29 2.80 4.32
N PHE A 503 -14.33 3.22 5.04
CA PHE A 503 -15.61 3.65 4.48
C PHE A 503 -15.62 5.13 4.14
N PHE A 504 -15.00 5.47 3.01
CA PHE A 504 -14.85 6.85 2.53
C PHE A 504 -16.15 7.54 2.13
N ARG A 505 -17.26 6.81 2.06
CA ARG A 505 -18.59 7.39 1.89
C ARG A 505 -18.97 8.34 3.05
N ALA A 506 -18.37 8.16 4.23
CA ALA A 506 -18.54 9.03 5.39
C ALA A 506 -17.75 10.36 5.32
N LEU A 507 -16.86 10.54 4.33
CA LEU A 507 -16.14 11.80 4.11
C LEU A 507 -17.06 12.97 3.77
N TYR A 508 -18.22 12.67 3.18
CA TYR A 508 -19.13 13.67 2.64
C TYR A 508 -20.13 14.12 3.69
N SER A 509 -20.48 15.40 3.66
CA SER A 509 -21.61 15.91 4.44
C SER A 509 -22.92 15.46 3.80
N PRO A 510 -24.05 15.46 4.55
CA PRO A 510 -25.36 15.23 3.97
C PRO A 510 -25.58 16.07 2.71
N GLY A 511 -26.11 15.45 1.67
CA GLY A 511 -26.20 16.04 0.33
C GLY A 511 -25.93 15.02 -0.75
N LEU A 512 -25.35 15.46 -1.87
CA LEU A 512 -25.25 14.62 -3.06
C LEU A 512 -24.34 13.41 -2.79
N ASN A 513 -23.10 13.61 -2.38
CA ASN A 513 -22.15 12.50 -2.24
C ASN A 513 -22.33 11.68 -0.96
N GLN A 514 -23.45 11.85 -0.27
CA GLN A 514 -23.73 11.11 0.95
C GLN A 514 -23.82 9.60 0.68
N TRP A 515 -23.45 8.85 1.72
CA TRP A 515 -23.62 7.40 1.81
C TRP A 515 -25.08 6.96 1.61
N ARG A 516 -25.32 5.67 1.38
CA ARG A 516 -26.67 5.09 1.23
C ARG A 516 -26.78 3.71 1.89
N PRO A 517 -28.01 3.26 2.24
CA PRO A 517 -28.24 1.90 2.74
C PRO A 517 -27.64 0.80 1.87
N TRP A 518 -27.68 1.00 0.56
CA TRP A 518 -27.16 0.06 -0.42
C TRP A 518 -25.62 -0.09 -0.36
N ASP A 519 -24.90 0.85 0.26
CA ASP A 519 -23.46 0.74 0.51
C ASP A 519 -23.17 -0.45 1.44
N MET A 520 -23.93 -0.60 2.54
CA MET A 520 -23.79 -1.74 3.46
C MET A 520 -24.27 -3.03 2.82
N ARG A 521 -25.36 -2.97 2.05
CA ARG A 521 -25.87 -4.15 1.34
C ARG A 521 -24.84 -4.69 0.34
N TYR A 522 -24.22 -3.81 -0.43
CA TYR A 522 -23.17 -4.18 -1.37
C TYR A 522 -21.98 -4.83 -0.66
N LEU A 523 -21.45 -4.21 0.41
CA LEU A 523 -20.34 -4.76 1.18
C LEU A 523 -20.69 -6.13 1.80
N ALA A 524 -21.91 -6.30 2.32
CA ALA A 524 -22.38 -7.56 2.88
C ALA A 524 -22.47 -8.65 1.80
N GLY A 525 -22.98 -8.30 0.61
CA GLY A 525 -23.03 -9.21 -0.54
C GLY A 525 -21.65 -9.71 -0.99
N LEU A 526 -20.61 -8.88 -0.83
CA LEU A 526 -19.22 -9.25 -1.09
C LEU A 526 -18.57 -10.06 0.06
N GLY A 527 -19.24 -10.19 1.20
CA GLY A 527 -18.80 -10.99 2.34
C GLY A 527 -18.01 -10.24 3.41
N PHE A 528 -17.89 -8.92 3.31
CA PHE A 528 -17.39 -8.07 4.41
C PHE A 528 -18.31 -8.20 5.63
N ASN A 529 -17.76 -7.96 6.82
CA ASN A 529 -18.48 -8.02 8.09
C ASN A 529 -18.19 -6.82 9.00
N GLY A 530 -17.66 -5.73 8.44
CA GLY A 530 -17.37 -4.53 9.20
C GLY A 530 -17.05 -3.35 8.30
N ILE A 531 -16.82 -2.20 8.93
CA ILE A 531 -16.30 -0.98 8.30
C ILE A 531 -15.38 -0.25 9.28
N ARG A 532 -14.41 0.48 8.73
CA ARG A 532 -13.74 1.58 9.42
C ARG A 532 -14.43 2.89 9.04
N LEU A 533 -15.17 3.46 9.99
CA LEU A 533 -15.98 4.66 9.83
C LEU A 533 -15.10 5.90 9.91
N HIS A 534 -14.98 6.59 8.80
CA HIS A 534 -14.20 7.83 8.70
C HIS A 534 -14.98 9.01 9.29
N VAL A 535 -14.44 9.67 10.32
CA VAL A 535 -15.05 10.83 10.99
C VAL A 535 -14.14 12.04 10.87
N ILE A 536 -14.40 12.94 9.93
CA ILE A 536 -13.62 14.18 9.81
C ILE A 536 -13.91 15.09 11.00
N TRP A 537 -12.91 15.32 11.86
CA TRP A 537 -13.10 16.05 13.10
C TRP A 537 -13.52 17.51 12.87
N LEU A 538 -12.94 18.21 11.89
CA LEU A 538 -13.36 19.57 11.52
C LEU A 538 -14.86 19.66 11.17
N LYS A 539 -15.42 18.62 10.53
CA LYS A 539 -16.84 18.59 10.17
C LYS A 539 -17.72 18.18 11.34
N LEU A 540 -17.23 17.24 12.16
CA LEU A 540 -17.93 16.82 13.36
C LEU A 540 -18.04 17.97 14.34
N GLU A 541 -16.96 18.73 14.56
CA GLU A 541 -16.85 19.74 15.61
C GLU A 541 -16.26 21.06 15.08
N PRO A 542 -17.02 21.80 14.26
CA PRO A 542 -16.54 23.06 13.69
C PRO A 542 -16.28 24.14 14.76
N GLU A 543 -17.04 24.10 15.85
CA GLU A 543 -16.86 24.95 17.03
C GLU A 543 -16.55 24.08 18.26
N GLN A 544 -15.60 24.52 19.10
CA GLN A 544 -15.24 23.79 20.31
C GLN A 544 -16.47 23.52 21.18
N GLY A 545 -16.67 22.26 21.56
CA GLY A 545 -17.79 21.85 22.40
C GLY A 545 -19.08 21.55 21.63
N LYS A 546 -19.17 21.84 20.32
CA LYS A 546 -20.42 21.75 19.57
C LYS A 546 -20.28 20.85 18.34
N PHE A 547 -20.98 19.72 18.37
CA PHE A 547 -21.06 18.86 17.20
C PHE A 547 -22.08 19.37 16.17
N ASP A 548 -21.74 19.26 14.89
CA ASP A 548 -22.69 19.50 13.80
C ASP A 548 -23.76 18.40 13.82
N PRO A 549 -25.04 18.74 14.06
CA PRO A 549 -26.08 17.74 14.27
C PRO A 549 -26.40 16.94 13.01
N ALA A 550 -26.26 17.53 11.81
CA ALA A 550 -26.55 16.87 10.56
C ALA A 550 -25.46 15.83 10.21
N PHE A 551 -24.19 16.20 10.35
CA PHE A 551 -23.06 15.32 10.14
C PHE A 551 -23.03 14.19 11.18
N LEU A 552 -23.23 14.50 12.46
CA LEU A 552 -23.34 13.49 13.51
C LEU A 552 -24.51 12.52 13.28
N GLY A 553 -25.69 13.04 12.92
CA GLY A 553 -26.86 12.22 12.59
C GLY A 553 -26.56 11.22 11.48
N MET A 554 -25.94 11.70 10.40
CA MET A 554 -25.50 10.86 9.28
C MET A 554 -24.55 9.74 9.72
N LEU A 555 -23.55 10.05 10.56
CA LEU A 555 -22.62 9.04 11.07
C LEU A 555 -23.36 7.96 11.89
N LYS A 556 -24.31 8.34 12.74
CA LYS A 556 -25.12 7.38 13.50
C LYS A 556 -25.98 6.51 12.59
N ASP A 557 -26.53 7.07 11.52
CA ASP A 557 -27.33 6.31 10.57
C ASP A 557 -26.49 5.30 9.78
N ILE A 558 -25.23 5.63 9.44
CA ILE A 558 -24.27 4.67 8.86
C ILE A 558 -24.06 3.48 9.81
N VAL A 559 -23.85 3.76 11.11
CA VAL A 559 -23.61 2.70 12.12
C VAL A 559 -24.85 1.81 12.31
N ARG A 560 -26.04 2.42 12.35
CA ARG A 560 -27.32 1.69 12.43
C ARG A 560 -27.58 0.82 11.21
N GLU A 561 -27.29 1.31 10.02
CA GLU A 561 -27.41 0.49 8.81
C GLU A 561 -26.40 -0.65 8.81
N ALA A 562 -25.16 -0.40 9.23
CA ALA A 562 -24.14 -1.44 9.38
C ALA A 562 -24.63 -2.56 10.33
N GLU A 563 -25.32 -2.20 11.42
CA GLU A 563 -25.92 -3.17 12.33
C GLU A 563 -26.95 -4.07 11.65
N ARG A 564 -27.76 -3.56 10.73
CA ARG A 564 -28.75 -4.35 9.97
C ARG A 564 -28.14 -5.49 9.15
N TYR A 565 -26.82 -5.51 8.96
CA TYR A 565 -26.08 -6.60 8.30
C TYR A 565 -25.09 -7.30 9.23
N GLY A 566 -25.14 -7.03 10.53
CA GLY A 566 -24.24 -7.60 11.52
C GLY A 566 -22.79 -7.12 11.41
N PHE A 567 -22.59 -5.89 10.95
CA PHE A 567 -21.24 -5.34 10.77
C PHE A 567 -20.70 -4.75 12.06
N GLY A 568 -19.45 -5.07 12.39
CA GLY A 568 -18.68 -4.35 13.40
C GLY A 568 -18.11 -3.04 12.86
N VAL A 569 -18.17 -1.97 13.66
CA VAL A 569 -17.68 -0.63 13.27
C VAL A 569 -16.46 -0.25 14.10
N SER A 570 -15.35 0.09 13.41
CA SER A 570 -14.23 0.82 14.00
C SER A 570 -14.43 2.32 13.75
N VAL A 571 -14.36 3.16 14.77
CA VAL A 571 -14.60 4.62 14.66
C VAL A 571 -13.29 5.37 14.57
N ASP A 572 -13.02 6.03 13.45
CA ASP A 572 -11.77 6.76 13.20
C ASP A 572 -11.99 8.27 13.19
N LEU A 573 -11.53 8.95 14.25
CA LEU A 573 -11.51 10.42 14.33
C LEU A 573 -10.33 10.97 13.53
N HIS A 574 -10.63 11.45 12.33
CA HIS A 574 -9.67 11.72 11.28
C HIS A 574 -9.47 13.22 11.04
N TRP A 575 -8.27 13.59 10.55
CA TRP A 575 -7.96 14.94 10.08
C TRP A 575 -8.71 15.29 8.77
N PRO A 576 -8.89 16.57 8.39
CA PRO A 576 -8.41 17.79 9.05
C PRO A 576 -9.04 18.03 10.43
N TYR A 577 -8.23 18.54 11.36
CA TYR A 577 -8.70 18.94 12.69
C TYR A 577 -9.34 20.33 12.68
N PRO A 578 -10.24 20.63 13.64
CA PRO A 578 -10.84 21.95 13.77
C PRO A 578 -9.81 23.07 13.96
N ASP A 579 -10.09 24.24 13.38
CA ASP A 579 -9.20 25.40 13.50
C ASP A 579 -9.00 25.83 14.95
N TRP A 580 -10.01 25.65 15.81
CA TRP A 580 -9.90 25.96 17.23
C TRP A 580 -8.90 25.07 17.96
N PHE A 581 -8.82 23.79 17.59
CA PHE A 581 -7.85 22.85 18.15
C PHE A 581 -6.44 23.17 17.64
N ASN A 582 -6.31 23.37 16.32
CA ASN A 582 -5.05 23.68 15.65
C ASN A 582 -4.39 25.00 16.14
N ARG A 583 -5.15 25.95 16.70
CA ARG A 583 -4.58 27.15 17.35
C ARG A 583 -3.73 26.81 18.58
N GLY A 584 -3.91 25.64 19.18
CA GLY A 584 -3.19 25.18 20.36
C GLY A 584 -3.85 25.55 21.68
N LYS A 585 -3.38 24.89 22.74
CA LYS A 585 -3.85 25.06 24.11
C LYS A 585 -3.66 26.53 24.55
N PRO A 586 -4.65 27.16 25.21
CA PRO A 586 -4.50 28.51 25.75
C PRO A 586 -3.24 28.67 26.61
N GLY A 587 -2.43 29.70 26.33
CA GLY A 587 -1.11 29.93 26.92
C GLY A 587 0.05 29.16 26.26
N TYR A 588 -0.25 28.27 25.31
CA TYR A 588 0.70 27.49 24.50
C TYR A 588 0.31 27.52 23.02
N GLU A 589 -0.23 28.65 22.56
CA GLU A 589 -0.71 28.83 21.20
C GLU A 589 0.38 28.56 20.17
N LEU A 590 -0.04 28.02 19.03
CA LEU A 590 0.84 27.67 17.92
C LEU A 590 0.94 28.83 16.93
N ASN A 591 2.16 29.24 16.59
CA ASN A 591 2.41 30.32 15.62
C ASN A 591 2.26 29.87 14.15
N GLY A 592 1.36 28.93 13.85
CA GLY A 592 1.12 28.39 12.50
C GLY A 592 2.21 27.46 11.95
N LYS A 593 3.10 26.92 12.80
CA LYS A 593 4.30 26.14 12.40
C LYS A 593 4.21 24.62 12.58
N LEU A 594 3.16 24.07 13.19
CA LEU A 594 2.98 22.60 13.30
C LEU A 594 2.13 22.05 12.15
N ALA A 595 2.35 20.78 11.82
CA ALA A 595 1.44 20.06 10.93
C ALA A 595 0.01 20.10 11.51
N LYS A 596 -0.97 20.35 10.65
CA LYS A 596 -2.41 20.43 10.97
C LYS A 596 -3.03 19.08 11.41
N ALA A 597 -2.21 18.12 11.84
CA ALA A 597 -2.55 16.75 12.20
C ALA A 597 -1.87 16.26 13.50
N ASN A 598 -1.13 17.10 14.25
CA ASN A 598 -0.55 16.71 15.54
C ASN A 598 -1.63 16.71 16.64
N SER A 599 -1.89 15.59 17.30
CA SER A 599 -2.93 15.45 18.32
C SER A 599 -2.42 15.57 19.77
N TYR A 600 -1.09 15.65 19.96
CA TYR A 600 -0.45 15.64 21.28
C TYR A 600 -0.32 17.02 21.94
N HIS A 601 -0.56 18.11 21.19
CA HIS A 601 -0.32 19.47 21.69
C HIS A 601 -1.44 20.05 22.58
N TRP A 602 -2.61 19.41 22.63
CA TRP A 602 -3.71 19.78 23.52
C TRP A 602 -4.54 18.55 23.98
N PRO A 603 -3.96 17.67 24.82
CA PRO A 603 -4.59 16.44 25.30
C PRO A 603 -6.01 16.61 25.82
N GLU A 604 -6.25 17.64 26.65
CA GLU A 604 -7.51 17.79 27.37
C GLU A 604 -8.69 18.10 26.43
N ALA A 605 -8.45 18.85 25.36
CA ALA A 605 -9.48 19.12 24.36
C ALA A 605 -9.80 17.88 23.52
N LEU A 606 -8.79 17.09 23.16
CA LEU A 606 -8.98 15.84 22.43
C LEU A 606 -9.75 14.82 23.29
N GLU A 607 -9.39 14.69 24.56
CA GLU A 607 -10.10 13.86 25.54
C GLU A 607 -11.58 14.28 25.68
N ASP A 608 -11.88 15.59 25.72
CA ASP A 608 -13.24 16.10 25.79
C ASP A 608 -14.08 15.78 24.53
N SER A 609 -13.50 15.96 23.33
CA SER A 609 -14.16 15.60 22.08
C SER A 609 -14.48 14.10 22.02
N TRP A 610 -13.55 13.25 22.45
CA TRP A 610 -13.79 11.80 22.55
C TRP A 610 -14.83 11.44 23.60
N ARG A 611 -14.84 12.08 24.78
CA ARG A 611 -15.88 11.89 25.81
C ARG A 611 -17.28 12.14 25.25
N ARG A 612 -17.47 13.28 24.59
CA ARG A 612 -18.75 13.65 23.98
C ARG A 612 -19.13 12.70 22.85
N LEU A 613 -18.18 12.32 21.98
CA LEU A 613 -18.44 11.35 20.92
C LEU A 613 -18.85 9.98 21.50
N GLY A 614 -18.19 9.53 22.58
CA GLY A 614 -18.56 8.31 23.31
C GLY A 614 -19.98 8.34 23.84
N ALA A 615 -20.40 9.47 24.44
CA ALA A 615 -21.78 9.68 24.88
C ALA A 615 -22.79 9.59 23.72
N GLU A 616 -22.51 10.24 22.59
CA GLU A 616 -23.36 10.20 21.41
C GLU A 616 -23.50 8.78 20.83
N PHE A 617 -22.48 7.94 21.00
CA PHE A 617 -22.38 6.60 20.44
C PHE A 617 -22.68 5.50 21.46
N ALA A 618 -23.10 5.82 22.69
CA ALA A 618 -23.29 4.85 23.78
C ALA A 618 -24.31 3.74 23.48
N GLU A 619 -25.38 4.10 22.76
CA GLU A 619 -26.49 3.21 22.40
C GLU A 619 -26.22 2.35 21.17
N LEU A 620 -25.11 2.57 20.45
CA LEU A 620 -24.78 1.85 19.23
C LEU A 620 -24.06 0.54 19.59
N PRO A 621 -24.69 -0.64 19.40
CA PRO A 621 -24.17 -1.88 19.98
C PRO A 621 -23.08 -2.55 19.13
N ASN A 622 -22.94 -2.16 17.87
CA ASN A 622 -22.03 -2.76 16.90
C ASN A 622 -20.68 -2.02 16.74
N ILE A 623 -20.36 -1.07 17.62
CA ILE A 623 -19.03 -0.47 17.68
C ILE A 623 -18.08 -1.47 18.34
N VAL A 624 -17.03 -1.87 17.62
CA VAL A 624 -16.02 -2.81 18.12
C VAL A 624 -14.83 -2.10 18.74
N ALA A 625 -14.44 -0.93 18.22
CA ALA A 625 -13.32 -0.15 18.75
C ALA A 625 -13.39 1.32 18.30
N PHE A 626 -12.65 2.16 19.02
CA PHE A 626 -12.37 3.54 18.67
C PHE A 626 -10.89 3.69 18.31
N GLU A 627 -10.56 4.28 17.17
CA GLU A 627 -9.17 4.41 16.73
C GLU A 627 -8.50 5.61 17.39
N VAL A 628 -7.56 5.33 18.30
CA VAL A 628 -6.99 6.32 19.22
C VAL A 628 -5.48 6.47 19.03
N PRO A 629 -4.89 7.67 19.22
CA PRO A 629 -5.57 8.92 19.59
C PRO A 629 -6.35 9.55 18.43
N THR A 630 -5.87 9.38 17.20
CA THR A 630 -6.47 9.77 15.90
C THR A 630 -5.70 9.06 14.78
N ASN A 631 -6.18 9.06 13.53
CA ASN A 631 -5.42 8.51 12.41
C ASN A 631 -4.04 9.17 12.21
N GLU A 632 -2.99 8.34 12.12
CA GLU A 632 -1.63 8.71 11.68
C GLU A 632 -1.11 10.05 12.24
N THR A 633 -1.12 10.22 13.56
CA THR A 633 -0.73 11.51 14.17
C THR A 633 0.80 11.62 14.32
N PRO A 634 1.44 12.71 13.87
CA PRO A 634 2.86 12.95 14.11
C PRO A 634 3.07 13.60 15.49
N ILE A 635 4.17 13.24 16.16
CA ILE A 635 4.62 13.97 17.35
C ILE A 635 5.59 15.12 17.00
N GLY A 636 6.41 14.94 15.95
CA GLY A 636 7.25 15.96 15.32
C GLY A 636 7.20 15.81 13.80
N SER A 637 6.77 16.85 13.09
CA SER A 637 6.55 16.84 11.63
C SER A 637 6.98 18.14 10.95
N ASP A 638 7.72 18.95 11.69
CA ASP A 638 8.30 20.22 11.26
C ASP A 638 9.82 20.21 11.52
N ARG A 639 10.56 21.15 10.90
CA ARG A 639 12.01 21.30 11.08
C ARG A 639 12.41 21.59 12.53
N ASP A 640 11.52 22.20 13.31
CA ASP A 640 11.75 22.44 14.74
C ASP A 640 11.37 21.21 15.61
N GLY A 641 10.92 20.10 15.02
CA GLY A 641 10.61 18.84 15.70
C GLY A 641 9.60 19.01 16.83
N LEU A 642 9.86 18.41 18.00
CA LEU A 642 9.04 18.60 19.21
C LEU A 642 9.05 20.05 19.71
N ALA A 643 10.14 20.79 19.48
CA ALA A 643 10.29 22.16 19.97
C ALA A 643 9.39 23.16 19.23
N ALA A 644 8.78 22.75 18.12
CA ALA A 644 7.74 23.53 17.44
C ALA A 644 6.52 23.82 18.34
N SER A 645 6.26 22.95 19.33
CA SER A 645 5.20 23.13 20.33
C SER A 645 5.80 23.44 21.69
N ARG A 646 5.50 24.63 22.23
CA ARG A 646 5.91 25.00 23.60
C ARG A 646 5.34 24.05 24.65
N TYR A 647 4.14 23.52 24.41
CA TYR A 647 3.53 22.53 25.30
C TYR A 647 4.32 21.22 25.30
N LEU A 648 4.68 20.70 24.11
CA LEU A 648 5.47 19.47 24.02
C LEU A 648 6.89 19.67 24.58
N LEU A 649 7.51 20.84 24.36
CA LEU A 649 8.80 21.16 24.95
C LEU A 649 8.75 21.21 26.48
N ARG A 650 7.68 21.78 27.05
CA ARG A 650 7.43 21.71 28.50
C ARG A 650 7.29 20.27 28.97
N ARG A 651 6.44 19.46 28.32
CA ARG A 651 6.24 18.05 28.67
C ARG A 651 7.53 17.23 28.58
N TRP A 652 8.37 17.50 27.60
CA TRP A 652 9.71 16.91 27.46
C TRP A 652 10.59 17.20 28.68
N ASN A 653 10.65 18.47 29.11
CA ASN A 653 11.44 18.89 30.27
C ASN A 653 10.89 18.33 31.60
N GLU A 654 9.56 18.26 31.75
CA GLU A 654 8.91 17.62 32.89
C GLU A 654 9.23 16.13 32.96
N PHE A 655 9.22 15.42 31.82
CA PHE A 655 9.63 14.03 31.71
C PHE A 655 11.08 13.83 32.17
N LEU A 656 12.02 14.64 31.67
CA LEU A 656 13.41 14.55 32.11
C LEU A 656 13.56 14.79 33.62
N LYS A 657 12.83 15.78 34.16
CA LYS A 657 12.85 16.07 35.60
C LYS A 657 12.32 14.88 36.42
N SER A 658 11.24 14.23 35.99
CA SER A 658 10.69 13.06 36.70
C SER A 658 11.60 11.84 36.61
N GLU A 659 12.25 11.63 35.48
CA GLU A 659 13.10 10.46 35.25
C GLU A 659 14.43 10.51 36.00
N TYR A 660 15.03 11.69 36.10
CA TYR A 660 16.40 11.82 36.64
C TYR A 660 16.44 12.45 38.04
N GLY A 661 15.38 13.15 38.46
CA GLY A 661 15.27 13.83 39.76
C GLY A 661 16.17 15.06 39.92
N THR A 662 17.42 15.02 39.41
CA THR A 662 18.41 16.10 39.47
C THR A 662 19.09 16.28 38.11
N ARG A 663 19.49 17.52 37.77
CA ARG A 663 20.17 17.80 36.49
C ARG A 663 21.56 17.18 36.44
N GLU A 664 22.17 16.99 37.61
CA GLU A 664 23.44 16.30 37.80
C GLU A 664 23.34 14.83 37.37
N ASN A 665 22.24 14.14 37.70
CA ASN A 665 21.99 12.77 37.25
C ASN A 665 21.78 12.70 35.73
N LEU A 666 21.00 13.63 35.17
CA LEU A 666 20.81 13.72 33.72
C LEU A 666 22.15 13.96 32.99
N GLN A 667 22.94 14.92 33.48
CA GLN A 667 24.26 15.22 32.97
C GLN A 667 25.21 14.03 33.08
N ALA A 668 25.15 13.26 34.17
CA ALA A 668 25.99 12.08 34.34
C ALA A 668 25.69 10.98 33.30
N ILE A 669 24.44 10.90 32.81
CA ILE A 669 24.04 9.94 31.78
C ILE A 669 24.37 10.47 30.38
N TRP A 670 23.92 11.67 30.04
CA TRP A 670 24.13 12.24 28.70
C TRP A 670 25.59 12.64 28.45
N GLY A 671 26.26 13.21 29.45
CA GLY A 671 27.69 13.57 29.38
C GLY A 671 28.64 12.36 29.42
N ALA A 672 28.11 11.14 29.55
CA ALA A 672 28.89 9.92 29.47
C ALA A 672 28.86 9.27 28.08
N ALA A 673 28.31 9.92 27.05
CA ALA A 673 28.33 9.45 25.67
C ALA A 673 29.76 9.11 25.21
N ALA A 674 29.93 7.98 24.52
CA ALA A 674 31.23 7.48 24.11
C ALA A 674 31.97 8.41 23.15
N ASP A 675 31.23 8.91 22.17
CA ASP A 675 31.68 9.85 21.16
C ASP A 675 30.85 11.14 21.30
N GLY A 676 31.49 12.29 21.55
CA GLY A 676 30.78 13.57 21.70
C GLY A 676 30.23 13.88 23.09
N ALA A 677 30.84 13.37 24.17
CA ALA A 677 30.46 13.66 25.56
C ALA A 677 30.21 15.15 25.85
N ASP A 678 31.11 16.03 25.40
CA ASP A 678 31.01 17.49 25.60
C ASP A 678 29.85 18.13 24.83
N ARG A 679 29.39 17.48 23.77
CA ARG A 679 28.32 17.95 22.87
C ARG A 679 26.93 17.57 23.37
N TYR A 680 26.78 16.35 23.89
CA TYR A 680 25.44 15.80 24.16
C TYR A 680 24.92 16.01 25.59
N GLY A 681 25.81 16.36 26.53
CA GLY A 681 25.41 16.80 27.87
C GLY A 681 24.52 18.05 27.86
N LEU A 682 24.13 18.51 29.04
CA LEU A 682 23.41 19.77 29.23
C LEU A 682 24.30 20.95 28.87
N ALA A 683 23.85 21.76 27.91
CA ALA A 683 24.54 22.99 27.55
C ALA A 683 24.38 24.07 28.66
N PRO A 684 25.26 25.08 28.73
CA PRO A 684 25.22 26.12 29.78
C PRO A 684 23.90 26.90 29.91
N GLY A 685 23.03 26.88 28.90
CA GLY A 685 21.71 27.53 28.91
C GLY A 685 20.53 26.55 28.99
N GLU A 686 20.76 25.26 29.22
CA GLU A 686 19.71 24.26 29.30
C GLU A 686 19.30 23.99 30.75
N ASN A 687 18.02 24.21 31.03
CA ASN A 687 17.39 23.99 32.31
C ASN A 687 15.94 23.54 32.08
N TRP A 688 15.47 22.55 32.85
CA TRP A 688 14.09 22.11 32.75
C TRP A 688 13.11 23.04 33.47
N ASP A 689 13.59 23.86 34.42
CA ASP A 689 12.73 24.76 35.19
C ASP A 689 12.25 25.95 34.36
N ASP A 690 13.00 26.33 33.31
CA ASP A 690 12.62 27.30 32.29
C ASP A 690 12.29 26.65 30.93
N CYS A 691 12.19 25.31 30.89
CA CYS A 691 11.83 24.51 29.71
C CYS A 691 12.75 24.72 28.49
N THR A 692 14.05 24.90 28.71
CA THR A 692 15.03 25.19 27.66
C THR A 692 15.84 23.97 27.19
N ILE A 693 15.79 22.83 27.88
CA ILE A 693 16.48 21.61 27.41
C ILE A 693 15.86 21.17 26.08
N ARG A 694 16.68 21.12 25.03
CA ARG A 694 16.24 20.79 23.68
C ARG A 694 16.11 19.27 23.48
N PRO A 695 15.17 18.83 22.63
CA PRO A 695 15.07 17.42 22.23
C PRO A 695 16.21 17.02 21.28
N LEU A 696 16.14 15.78 20.78
CA LEU A 696 17.05 15.25 19.76
C LEU A 696 17.16 16.16 18.52
N GLY A 697 18.36 16.25 17.94
CA GLY A 697 18.62 16.87 16.64
C GLY A 697 19.09 18.32 16.68
N PHE A 698 19.29 18.88 17.87
CA PHE A 698 19.75 20.26 18.07
C PHE A 698 21.11 20.34 18.78
N GLN A 699 21.88 19.26 18.71
CA GLN A 699 23.19 19.11 19.35
C GLN A 699 24.33 19.16 18.33
N ASP A 700 24.15 19.84 17.19
CA ASP A 700 25.16 19.98 16.12
C ASP A 700 25.68 18.63 15.56
N ASP A 701 24.77 17.66 15.42
CA ASP A 701 25.02 16.41 14.72
C ASP A 701 25.26 16.67 13.22
N ALA A 702 26.31 16.07 12.64
CA ALA A 702 26.66 16.24 11.24
C ALA A 702 25.68 15.54 10.27
N SER A 703 24.99 14.51 10.76
CA SER A 703 23.96 13.75 10.04
C SER A 703 23.05 13.02 11.02
N PRO A 704 21.84 12.58 10.59
CA PRO A 704 21.00 11.69 11.39
C PRO A 704 21.72 10.41 11.82
N ASP A 705 22.56 9.82 10.96
CA ASP A 705 23.32 8.61 11.27
C ASP A 705 24.27 8.81 12.46
N GLN A 706 24.93 9.97 12.56
CA GLN A 706 25.76 10.31 13.73
C GLN A 706 24.91 10.41 15.00
N ALA A 707 23.72 11.01 14.91
CA ALA A 707 22.83 11.12 16.05
C ALA A 707 22.33 9.73 16.51
N TYR A 708 21.97 8.85 15.58
CA TYR A 708 21.56 7.48 15.92
C TYR A 708 22.67 6.67 16.59
N GLU A 709 23.92 6.84 16.14
CA GLU A 709 25.07 6.13 16.69
C GLU A 709 25.43 6.61 18.10
N SER A 710 25.49 7.92 18.33
CA SER A 710 26.19 8.47 19.49
C SER A 710 25.33 9.35 20.42
N ASN A 711 24.17 9.84 19.97
CA ASN A 711 23.40 10.80 20.76
C ASN A 711 22.53 10.07 21.82
N PRO A 712 22.74 10.31 23.13
CA PRO A 712 21.96 9.70 24.21
C PRO A 712 20.52 10.21 24.25
N ARG A 713 20.26 11.45 23.81
CA ARG A 713 18.92 12.06 23.80
C ARG A 713 17.95 11.31 22.89
N PHE A 714 18.46 10.58 21.88
CA PHE A 714 17.63 9.74 21.02
C PHE A 714 16.84 8.70 21.81
N TYR A 715 17.46 8.10 22.84
CA TYR A 715 16.79 7.08 23.62
C TYR A 715 15.70 7.66 24.53
N ASP A 716 15.98 8.80 25.18
CA ASP A 716 14.97 9.49 25.96
C ASP A 716 13.84 10.04 25.10
N HIS A 717 14.12 10.45 23.86
CA HIS A 717 13.09 10.84 22.89
C HIS A 717 12.12 9.68 22.61
N LEU A 718 12.63 8.46 22.40
CA LEU A 718 11.79 7.27 22.23
C LEU A 718 10.95 6.97 23.47
N ARG A 719 11.55 7.09 24.66
CA ARG A 719 10.86 6.88 25.93
C ARG A 719 9.76 7.93 26.16
N PHE A 720 10.05 9.19 25.85
CA PHE A 720 9.09 10.28 25.91
C PHE A 720 7.93 10.05 24.94
N ALA A 721 8.21 9.68 23.70
CA ALA A 721 7.17 9.37 22.71
C ALA A 721 6.30 8.17 23.17
N ALA A 722 6.91 7.11 23.71
CA ALA A 722 6.18 5.97 24.27
C ALA A 722 5.29 6.37 25.46
N MET A 723 5.78 7.23 26.35
CA MET A 723 4.99 7.79 27.46
C MET A 723 3.80 8.59 26.94
N MET A 724 4.03 9.55 26.04
CA MET A 724 2.96 10.40 25.47
C MET A 724 1.89 9.55 24.77
N GLN A 725 2.31 8.55 24.00
CA GLN A 725 1.42 7.61 23.32
C GLN A 725 0.54 6.81 24.29
N LYS A 726 1.17 6.21 25.31
CA LYS A 726 0.51 5.40 26.34
C LYS A 726 -0.48 6.24 27.16
N GLU A 727 -0.05 7.42 27.60
CA GLU A 727 -0.90 8.33 28.39
C GLU A 727 -2.10 8.82 27.58
N GLN A 728 -1.88 9.35 26.37
CA GLN A 728 -2.95 9.95 25.57
C GLN A 728 -4.01 8.92 25.18
N SER A 729 -3.57 7.75 24.68
CA SER A 729 -4.49 6.69 24.27
C SER A 729 -5.30 6.15 25.45
N GLY A 730 -4.66 5.94 26.61
CA GLY A 730 -5.34 5.49 27.82
C GLY A 730 -6.36 6.50 28.37
N ARG A 731 -6.02 7.80 28.39
CA ARG A 731 -6.94 8.86 28.85
C ARG A 731 -8.15 9.01 27.95
N ILE A 732 -7.96 8.90 26.63
CA ILE A 732 -9.07 8.92 25.66
C ILE A 732 -10.03 7.74 25.93
N VAL A 733 -9.50 6.53 26.10
CA VAL A 733 -10.35 5.37 26.37
C VAL A 733 -11.00 5.44 27.75
N ALA A 734 -10.32 5.98 28.77
CA ALA A 734 -10.94 6.25 30.07
C ALA A 734 -12.14 7.22 29.94
N ALA A 735 -11.99 8.29 29.15
CA ALA A 735 -13.05 9.25 28.88
C ALA A 735 -14.24 8.63 28.11
N LEU A 736 -13.97 7.77 27.12
CA LEU A 736 -15.00 6.98 26.42
C LEU A 736 -15.77 6.07 27.38
N ARG A 737 -15.06 5.49 28.36
CA ARG A 737 -15.62 4.52 29.32
C ARG A 737 -16.51 5.14 30.39
N GLU A 738 -16.53 6.47 30.52
CA GLU A 738 -17.49 7.20 31.36
C GLU A 738 -18.95 6.92 30.92
N THR A 739 -19.19 6.78 29.61
CA THR A 739 -20.52 6.46 29.05
C THR A 739 -20.60 5.09 28.37
N ARG A 740 -19.46 4.50 28.00
CA ARG A 740 -19.36 3.16 27.41
C ARG A 740 -18.36 2.27 28.16
N PRO A 741 -18.74 1.66 29.30
CA PRO A 741 -17.83 0.84 30.12
C PRO A 741 -17.19 -0.36 29.40
N ASP A 742 -17.69 -0.73 28.22
CA ASP A 742 -17.19 -1.78 27.34
C ASP A 742 -16.25 -1.27 26.23
N ALA A 743 -16.00 0.03 26.13
CA ALA A 743 -15.19 0.61 25.06
C ALA A 743 -13.72 0.16 25.13
N TYR A 744 -13.18 -0.16 23.95
CA TYR A 744 -11.77 -0.42 23.70
C TYR A 744 -11.23 0.52 22.64
N GLY A 745 -9.98 0.95 22.82
CA GLY A 745 -9.22 1.65 21.79
C GLY A 745 -8.59 0.65 20.82
N MET A 746 -8.55 0.97 19.54
CA MET A 746 -7.59 0.39 18.60
C MET A 746 -6.51 1.42 18.35
N PHE A 747 -5.27 1.07 18.64
CA PHE A 747 -4.18 2.04 18.61
C PHE A 747 -3.77 2.38 17.17
N GLN A 748 -3.76 3.67 16.86
CA GLN A 748 -3.15 4.24 15.66
C GLN A 748 -1.76 4.73 16.00
N ARG A 749 -0.75 4.20 15.30
CA ARG A 749 0.65 4.53 15.57
C ARG A 749 0.91 6.03 15.44
N THR A 750 1.81 6.53 16.29
CA THR A 750 2.48 7.80 16.01
C THR A 750 3.24 7.67 14.70
N ILE A 751 3.01 8.55 13.73
CA ILE A 751 3.78 8.54 12.49
C ILE A 751 5.12 9.26 12.68
N GLY A 752 6.13 8.66 12.08
CA GLY A 752 7.51 9.13 12.06
C GLY A 752 8.04 9.05 10.64
N ASP A 753 9.24 8.50 10.42
CA ASP A 753 9.72 8.07 9.11
C ASP A 753 9.77 9.17 8.01
N MET A 754 9.20 8.93 6.82
CA MET A 754 9.19 9.87 5.69
C MET A 754 8.34 11.12 5.94
N TRP A 755 7.47 11.08 6.95
CA TRP A 755 6.63 12.19 7.37
C TRP A 755 7.24 13.04 8.49
N ASP A 756 8.26 12.52 9.17
CA ASP A 756 9.01 13.25 10.19
C ASP A 756 10.02 14.19 9.51
N ARG A 757 9.79 15.49 9.67
CA ARG A 757 10.62 16.56 9.08
C ARG A 757 11.62 17.16 10.08
N SER A 758 11.76 16.55 11.26
CA SER A 758 12.74 16.99 12.26
C SER A 758 14.17 16.76 11.78
N PRO A 759 15.18 17.38 12.42
CA PRO A 759 16.58 17.23 12.00
C PRO A 759 17.09 15.79 12.08
N VAL A 760 16.49 14.99 12.97
CA VAL A 760 16.79 13.56 13.16
C VAL A 760 15.46 12.82 13.19
N PRO A 761 14.97 12.35 12.03
CA PRO A 761 13.71 11.61 11.93
C PRO A 761 13.71 10.34 12.80
N VAL A 762 12.56 9.97 13.35
CA VAL A 762 12.45 8.77 14.20
C VAL A 762 11.40 7.82 13.66
N ASP A 763 11.67 6.52 13.69
CA ASP A 763 10.67 5.50 13.39
C ASP A 763 9.99 4.97 14.67
N TYR A 764 8.76 5.42 14.91
CA TYR A 764 7.99 5.05 16.09
C TYR A 764 7.35 3.65 16.01
N ARG A 765 7.57 2.86 14.94
CA ARG A 765 7.19 1.43 14.93
C ARG A 765 7.91 0.63 16.02
N ALA A 766 9.01 1.17 16.55
CA ALA A 766 9.74 0.60 17.68
C ALA A 766 9.00 0.67 19.04
N ILE A 767 7.91 1.43 19.10
CA ILE A 767 7.11 1.63 20.32
C ILE A 767 5.61 1.38 20.07
N LEU A 768 5.27 0.62 19.03
CA LEU A 768 3.90 0.42 18.57
C LEU A 768 2.98 -0.11 19.68
N THR A 769 3.48 -1.03 20.50
CA THR A 769 2.70 -1.66 21.58
C THR A 769 2.73 -0.89 22.90
N SER A 770 3.32 0.30 22.93
CA SER A 770 3.30 1.19 24.10
C SER A 770 1.97 1.92 24.19
N VAL A 771 0.93 1.20 24.60
CA VAL A 771 -0.47 1.66 24.58
C VAL A 771 -1.05 1.71 25.99
N GLY A 772 -2.06 2.56 26.18
CA GLY A 772 -2.74 2.73 27.46
C GLY A 772 -3.68 1.57 27.84
N GLU A 773 -4.29 1.67 29.01
CA GLU A 773 -5.25 0.67 29.50
C GLU A 773 -6.48 0.57 28.58
N HIS A 774 -6.97 -0.64 28.33
CA HIS A 774 -8.06 -0.94 27.39
C HIS A 774 -7.81 -0.49 25.95
N VAL A 775 -6.54 -0.31 25.56
CA VAL A 775 -6.15 -0.03 24.17
C VAL A 775 -5.47 -1.27 23.59
N LEU A 776 -5.96 -1.74 22.46
CA LEU A 776 -5.38 -2.83 21.69
C LEU A 776 -4.35 -2.27 20.70
N PRO A 777 -3.17 -2.89 20.49
CA PRO A 777 -2.26 -2.48 19.44
C PRO A 777 -2.90 -2.68 18.06
N GLY A 778 -2.91 -1.65 17.22
CA GLY A 778 -3.29 -1.74 15.81
C GLY A 778 -2.06 -1.73 14.90
N THR A 779 -2.22 -2.15 13.65
CA THR A 779 -1.19 -1.97 12.62
C THR A 779 -1.71 -1.15 11.44
N HIS A 780 -0.80 -0.67 10.60
CA HIS A 780 -1.13 0.21 9.49
C HIS A 780 -0.08 -0.04 8.39
N TYR A 781 -0.49 -0.50 7.20
CA TYR A 781 0.40 -0.88 6.10
C TYR A 781 1.47 -1.96 6.46
N ASN A 782 1.15 -2.95 7.32
CA ASN A 782 2.09 -4.01 7.68
C ASN A 782 1.48 -5.42 7.72
N MET A 783 0.53 -5.70 6.83
CA MET A 783 -0.14 -7.00 6.78
C MET A 783 0.83 -8.19 6.71
N GLY A 784 0.87 -8.96 7.79
CA GLY A 784 1.67 -10.17 7.94
C GLY A 784 3.15 -9.94 8.24
N GLY A 785 3.56 -8.70 8.48
CA GLY A 785 4.92 -8.33 8.87
C GLY A 785 5.19 -8.43 10.37
N VAL A 786 6.35 -7.90 10.80
CA VAL A 786 6.78 -7.95 12.20
C VAL A 786 5.84 -7.15 13.12
N GLN A 787 5.30 -6.01 12.67
CA GLN A 787 4.37 -5.23 13.49
C GLN A 787 3.07 -5.99 13.74
N ALA A 788 2.54 -6.68 12.71
CA ALA A 788 1.39 -7.56 12.87
C ALA A 788 1.69 -8.72 13.84
N ARG A 789 2.90 -9.26 13.84
CA ARG A 789 3.31 -10.29 14.81
C ARG A 789 3.42 -9.76 16.24
N LYS A 790 3.91 -8.53 16.44
CA LYS A 790 3.91 -7.87 17.76
C LYS A 790 2.48 -7.72 18.28
N ALA A 791 1.56 -7.21 17.45
CA ALA A 791 0.17 -7.06 17.84
C ALA A 791 -0.51 -8.40 18.14
N ALA A 792 -0.32 -9.41 17.28
CA ALA A 792 -0.84 -10.77 17.46
C ALA A 792 -0.27 -11.49 18.70
N THR A 793 0.89 -11.07 19.20
CA THR A 793 1.46 -11.61 20.44
C THR A 793 0.67 -11.14 21.66
N LEU A 794 0.02 -9.98 21.58
CA LEU A 794 -0.69 -9.35 22.70
C LEU A 794 -2.21 -9.51 22.62
N THR A 795 -2.77 -9.63 21.41
CA THR A 795 -4.21 -9.79 21.23
C THR A 795 -4.56 -10.28 19.83
N ARG A 796 -5.63 -11.07 19.71
CA ARG A 796 -6.24 -11.42 18.42
C ARG A 796 -7.36 -10.47 18.00
N GLY A 797 -7.70 -9.51 18.85
CA GLY A 797 -8.60 -8.39 18.54
C GLY A 797 -7.95 -7.30 17.67
N SER A 798 -6.63 -7.31 17.52
CA SER A 798 -5.90 -6.40 16.64
C SER A 798 -6.33 -6.54 15.17
N TYR A 799 -6.21 -5.44 14.44
CA TYR A 799 -6.32 -5.43 12.98
C TYR A 799 -5.40 -4.41 12.32
N ASP A 800 -5.07 -4.67 11.06
CA ASP A 800 -4.43 -3.68 10.20
C ASP A 800 -5.48 -2.68 9.70
N SER A 801 -5.45 -1.44 10.17
CA SER A 801 -6.50 -0.44 9.93
C SER A 801 -6.50 0.13 8.52
N GLU A 802 -5.46 -0.11 7.72
CA GLU A 802 -5.38 0.37 6.35
C GLU A 802 -4.34 -0.39 5.53
N GLN A 803 -4.79 -0.99 4.42
CA GLN A 803 -3.90 -1.62 3.47
C GLN A 803 -4.48 -1.55 2.05
N GLN A 804 -3.65 -1.16 1.07
CA GLN A 804 -3.97 -1.29 -0.36
C GLN A 804 -3.96 -2.76 -0.78
N MET A 805 -4.99 -3.18 -1.51
CA MET A 805 -5.28 -4.61 -1.73
C MET A 805 -4.88 -5.14 -3.11
N GLU A 806 -4.58 -4.29 -4.08
CA GLU A 806 -4.12 -4.75 -5.38
C GLU A 806 -2.81 -5.55 -5.26
N GLY A 807 -2.84 -6.84 -5.63
CA GLY A 807 -1.68 -7.74 -5.54
C GLY A 807 -1.34 -8.22 -4.12
N SER A 808 -2.16 -7.94 -3.12
CA SER A 808 -1.84 -8.18 -1.70
C SER A 808 -2.29 -9.55 -1.16
N ARG A 809 -2.72 -10.49 -2.03
CA ARG A 809 -3.25 -11.80 -1.60
C ARG A 809 -2.34 -12.55 -0.62
N ASN A 810 -1.05 -12.64 -0.92
CA ASN A 810 -0.10 -13.35 -0.05
C ASN A 810 0.07 -12.65 1.31
N ALA A 811 -0.04 -11.31 1.36
CA ALA A 811 -0.01 -10.56 2.61
C ALA A 811 -1.28 -10.82 3.44
N VAL A 812 -2.45 -10.88 2.78
CA VAL A 812 -3.72 -11.26 3.42
C VAL A 812 -3.63 -12.65 4.04
N GLU A 813 -3.16 -13.65 3.28
CA GLU A 813 -3.03 -15.03 3.78
C GLU A 813 -2.09 -15.10 4.99
N ARG A 814 -0.93 -14.42 4.95
CA ARG A 814 0.00 -14.34 6.09
C ARG A 814 -0.61 -13.62 7.29
N HIS A 815 -1.37 -12.54 7.08
CA HIS A 815 -1.97 -11.78 8.17
C HIS A 815 -3.12 -12.54 8.84
N VAL A 816 -3.99 -13.18 8.04
CA VAL A 816 -5.06 -14.06 8.54
C VAL A 816 -4.46 -15.25 9.29
N ALA A 817 -3.31 -15.78 8.87
CA ALA A 817 -2.60 -16.84 9.58
C ALA A 817 -2.20 -16.45 11.02
N LEU A 818 -1.98 -15.17 11.30
CA LEU A 818 -1.75 -14.63 12.65
C LEU A 818 -3.05 -14.51 13.48
N GLY A 819 -4.21 -14.67 12.84
CA GLY A 819 -5.51 -14.58 13.48
C GLY A 819 -6.10 -13.18 13.51
N LEU A 820 -5.44 -12.19 12.90
CA LEU A 820 -5.79 -10.77 12.94
C LEU A 820 -6.81 -10.36 11.85
N GLY A 821 -7.55 -9.29 12.13
CA GLY A 821 -8.44 -8.65 11.15
C GLY A 821 -7.75 -7.57 10.32
N PHE A 822 -8.42 -7.00 9.33
CA PHE A 822 -7.86 -5.89 8.56
C PHE A 822 -8.93 -5.07 7.83
N CYS A 823 -8.54 -3.86 7.43
CA CYS A 823 -9.36 -2.91 6.71
C CYS A 823 -8.75 -2.56 5.35
N PRO A 824 -9.34 -3.01 4.22
CA PRO A 824 -8.95 -2.54 2.89
C PRO A 824 -9.05 -1.02 2.73
N PHE A 825 -8.00 -0.40 2.22
CA PHE A 825 -8.09 0.91 1.58
C PHE A 825 -8.63 0.72 0.17
N ALA A 826 -9.69 1.38 -0.27
CA ALA A 826 -10.78 1.97 0.49
C ALA A 826 -12.10 1.74 -0.28
N PHE A 827 -13.24 1.90 0.40
CA PHE A 827 -14.57 1.91 -0.23
C PHE A 827 -15.04 3.35 -0.43
N HIS A 828 -14.88 3.85 -1.64
CA HIS A 828 -15.16 5.22 -2.05
C HIS A 828 -16.27 5.24 -3.10
N PHE A 829 -16.89 6.40 -3.33
CA PHE A 829 -17.97 6.52 -4.33
C PHE A 829 -17.49 6.46 -5.79
N ARG A 830 -16.18 6.51 -6.02
CA ARG A 830 -15.50 6.47 -7.32
C ARG A 830 -14.45 5.39 -7.38
N GLY A 831 -14.26 4.85 -8.57
CA GLY A 831 -13.18 3.91 -8.88
C GLY A 831 -11.83 4.60 -9.13
N GLY A 832 -10.75 3.94 -8.73
CA GLY A 832 -9.39 4.47 -8.91
C GLY A 832 -8.33 3.67 -8.15
N GLY A 833 -7.05 3.87 -8.47
CA GLY A 833 -5.92 3.11 -7.90
C GLY A 833 -5.87 3.15 -6.37
N GLY A 834 -5.52 2.03 -5.75
CA GLY A 834 -5.48 1.84 -4.29
C GLY A 834 -6.85 1.59 -3.65
N MET A 835 -7.96 1.65 -4.40
CA MET A 835 -9.34 1.44 -3.90
C MET A 835 -9.95 0.11 -4.39
N LEU A 836 -11.09 -0.32 -3.81
CA LEU A 836 -11.74 -1.59 -4.19
C LEU A 836 -12.33 -1.61 -5.61
N LEU A 837 -12.77 -0.46 -6.10
CA LEU A 837 -13.64 -0.35 -7.28
C LEU A 837 -12.85 0.05 -8.53
N ALA A 838 -13.15 -0.58 -9.65
CA ALA A 838 -12.52 -0.35 -10.95
C ALA A 838 -13.03 0.93 -11.63
N ASP A 839 -14.30 1.25 -11.40
CA ASP A 839 -15.02 2.34 -12.05
C ASP A 839 -16.05 2.98 -11.10
N ASP A 840 -16.73 4.01 -11.59
CA ASP A 840 -17.76 4.74 -10.87
C ASP A 840 -19.12 4.01 -10.86
N ASP A 841 -19.19 2.83 -11.51
CA ASP A 841 -20.32 1.91 -11.49
C ASP A 841 -20.19 0.82 -10.40
N TRP A 842 -19.08 0.86 -9.65
CA TRP A 842 -18.75 0.02 -8.50
C TRP A 842 -18.58 -1.46 -8.85
N HIS A 843 -18.02 -1.73 -10.03
CA HIS A 843 -17.47 -3.05 -10.28
C HIS A 843 -16.19 -3.24 -9.50
N LEU A 844 -16.01 -4.43 -8.91
CA LEU A 844 -14.74 -4.79 -8.27
C LEU A 844 -13.62 -4.87 -9.28
N LYS A 845 -12.44 -4.42 -8.87
CA LYS A 845 -11.22 -4.66 -9.64
C LYS A 845 -10.90 -6.16 -9.70
N PRO A 846 -10.46 -6.69 -10.85
CA PRO A 846 -9.91 -8.04 -10.94
C PRO A 846 -8.80 -8.30 -9.91
N GLU A 847 -7.95 -7.31 -9.64
CA GLU A 847 -6.81 -7.39 -8.72
C GLU A 847 -7.22 -7.58 -7.26
N VAL A 848 -8.44 -7.19 -6.88
CA VAL A 848 -8.99 -7.36 -5.51
C VAL A 848 -10.09 -8.43 -5.44
N GLY A 849 -10.45 -9.06 -6.56
CA GLY A 849 -11.50 -10.08 -6.66
C GLY A 849 -11.23 -11.35 -5.84
N TYR A 850 -10.03 -11.51 -5.29
CA TYR A 850 -9.71 -12.58 -4.35
C TYR A 850 -10.32 -12.34 -2.95
N LEU A 851 -10.64 -11.09 -2.57
CA LEU A 851 -11.18 -10.77 -1.24
C LEU A 851 -12.55 -11.42 -0.99
N PRO A 852 -13.56 -11.30 -1.87
CA PRO A 852 -14.83 -12.01 -1.69
C PRO A 852 -14.67 -13.54 -1.69
N LYS A 853 -13.74 -14.05 -2.50
CA LYS A 853 -13.43 -15.49 -2.58
C LYS A 853 -12.86 -16.03 -1.27
N LEU A 854 -12.04 -15.24 -0.59
CA LEU A 854 -11.45 -15.58 0.71
C LEU A 854 -12.31 -15.17 1.91
N ALA A 855 -13.43 -14.46 1.73
CA ALA A 855 -14.19 -13.84 2.82
C ALA A 855 -14.57 -14.81 3.96
N SER A 856 -15.00 -16.03 3.63
CA SER A 856 -15.30 -17.06 4.65
C SER A 856 -14.05 -17.47 5.43
N HIS A 857 -12.94 -17.73 4.73
CA HIS A 857 -11.65 -18.05 5.35
C HIS A 857 -11.15 -16.90 6.21
N ILE A 858 -11.17 -15.67 5.70
CA ILE A 858 -10.78 -14.47 6.43
C ILE A 858 -11.58 -14.38 7.74
N ARG A 859 -12.91 -14.51 7.71
CA ARG A 859 -13.76 -14.34 8.90
C ARG A 859 -13.66 -15.48 9.91
N THR A 860 -13.38 -16.70 9.48
CA THR A 860 -13.51 -17.90 10.32
C THR A 860 -12.18 -18.57 10.66
N PHE A 861 -11.08 -18.24 9.98
CA PHE A 861 -9.80 -18.91 10.20
C PHE A 861 -9.36 -18.84 11.66
N ARG A 862 -8.78 -19.93 12.15
CA ARG A 862 -8.19 -20.03 13.48
C ARG A 862 -6.70 -20.39 13.32
N PRO A 863 -5.79 -19.62 13.94
CA PRO A 863 -4.37 -19.97 13.93
C PRO A 863 -4.16 -21.40 14.45
N VAL A 864 -3.27 -22.13 13.79
CA VAL A 864 -2.91 -23.49 14.22
C VAL A 864 -2.07 -23.38 15.49
N PRO A 865 -2.52 -23.95 16.63
CA PRO A 865 -1.74 -23.93 17.86
C PRO A 865 -0.43 -24.70 17.67
N LYS A 866 0.70 -24.07 17.97
CA LYS A 866 2.00 -24.76 18.03
C LYS A 866 2.21 -25.32 19.44
N THR A 867 2.84 -26.48 19.59
CA THR A 867 3.02 -27.17 20.88
C THR A 867 4.44 -27.11 21.43
N GLY A 868 5.40 -26.58 20.66
CA GLY A 868 6.78 -26.43 21.12
C GLY A 868 6.98 -25.33 22.17
N PRO A 869 8.23 -25.16 22.63
CA PRO A 869 8.55 -24.18 23.67
C PRO A 869 8.20 -22.75 23.24
N ALA A 870 7.76 -21.94 24.20
CA ALA A 870 7.53 -20.52 23.99
C ALA A 870 8.84 -19.74 24.01
N VAL A 871 9.06 -18.95 22.96
CA VAL A 871 10.24 -18.10 22.77
C VAL A 871 9.79 -16.64 22.60
N ALA A 872 10.26 -15.77 23.47
CA ALA A 872 10.02 -14.33 23.40
C ALA A 872 11.16 -13.69 22.62
N VAL A 873 10.87 -13.13 21.45
CA VAL A 873 11.80 -12.30 20.68
C VAL A 873 11.55 -10.86 21.07
N ILE A 874 12.49 -10.24 21.77
CA ILE A 874 12.39 -8.86 22.25
C ILE A 874 13.22 -7.98 21.31
N VAL A 875 12.53 -7.20 20.49
CA VAL A 875 13.10 -6.29 19.51
C VAL A 875 13.73 -5.09 20.21
N ASN A 876 14.96 -4.76 19.81
CA ASN A 876 15.67 -3.60 20.35
C ASN A 876 15.05 -2.30 19.82
N ALA A 877 14.41 -1.54 20.71
CA ALA A 877 13.65 -0.35 20.31
C ALA A 877 14.54 0.77 19.72
N ARG A 878 15.76 0.96 20.24
CA ARG A 878 16.67 1.99 19.71
C ARG A 878 17.11 1.65 18.28
N LEU A 879 17.49 0.39 18.06
CA LEU A 879 17.89 -0.10 16.75
C LEU A 879 16.75 -0.06 15.74
N GLU A 880 15.57 -0.56 16.13
CA GLU A 880 14.39 -0.56 15.25
C GLU A 880 14.01 0.86 14.83
N ALA A 881 14.14 1.84 15.73
CA ALA A 881 13.82 3.24 15.46
C ALA A 881 14.83 3.98 14.54
N SER A 882 15.99 3.38 14.24
CA SER A 882 17.10 4.04 13.52
C SER A 882 17.66 3.21 12.37
N THR A 883 18.36 2.12 12.68
CA THR A 883 19.15 1.32 11.73
C THR A 883 18.49 -0.01 11.33
N GLY A 884 17.35 -0.36 11.94
CA GLY A 884 16.64 -1.63 11.75
C GLY A 884 16.88 -2.64 12.88
N ALA A 885 15.90 -3.51 13.10
CA ALA A 885 15.77 -4.40 14.27
C ALA A 885 16.78 -5.57 14.37
N LYS A 886 17.64 -5.78 13.36
CA LYS A 886 18.60 -6.90 13.26
C LYS A 886 18.01 -8.31 13.42
N LEU A 887 16.75 -8.51 13.02
CA LEU A 887 16.07 -9.82 13.19
C LEU A 887 16.42 -10.83 12.10
N GLY A 888 16.60 -10.38 10.86
CA GLY A 888 16.73 -11.27 9.69
C GLY A 888 15.67 -12.39 9.69
N ASP A 889 16.11 -13.64 9.55
CA ASP A 889 15.23 -14.82 9.51
C ASP A 889 14.92 -15.42 10.90
N LEU A 890 15.29 -14.77 12.00
CA LEU A 890 15.23 -15.33 13.36
C LEU A 890 13.84 -15.93 13.69
N ILE A 891 12.77 -15.18 13.43
CA ILE A 891 11.40 -15.63 13.75
C ILE A 891 11.07 -16.90 12.95
N ALA A 892 11.32 -16.89 11.64
CA ALA A 892 11.05 -18.05 10.78
C ALA A 892 11.86 -19.28 11.22
N GLN A 893 13.13 -19.11 11.52
CA GLN A 893 14.02 -20.19 11.99
C GLN A 893 13.58 -20.80 13.34
N LEU A 894 13.01 -19.99 14.24
CA LEU A 894 12.45 -20.47 15.50
C LEU A 894 11.12 -21.22 15.27
N GLU A 895 10.28 -20.69 14.38
CA GLU A 895 9.00 -21.31 14.00
C GLU A 895 9.19 -22.66 13.30
N GLU A 896 10.19 -22.79 12.41
CA GLU A 896 10.59 -24.04 11.76
C GLU A 896 11.09 -25.10 12.76
N ARG A 897 11.67 -24.64 13.89
CA ARG A 897 12.01 -25.49 15.04
C ARG A 897 10.80 -25.78 15.93
N GLY A 898 9.58 -25.50 15.47
CA GLY A 898 8.33 -25.79 16.17
C GLY A 898 8.05 -24.88 17.38
N CYS A 899 8.81 -23.79 17.56
CA CYS A 899 8.63 -22.89 18.70
C CYS A 899 7.33 -22.08 18.56
N ARG A 900 6.71 -21.76 19.71
CA ARG A 900 5.71 -20.69 19.81
C ARG A 900 6.45 -19.37 19.98
N VAL A 901 6.45 -18.51 18.97
CA VAL A 901 7.21 -17.25 19.01
C VAL A 901 6.28 -16.08 19.34
N GLY A 902 6.55 -15.39 20.44
CA GLY A 902 5.99 -14.08 20.75
C GLY A 902 7.00 -13.00 20.43
N VAL A 903 6.55 -11.86 19.91
CA VAL A 903 7.41 -10.72 19.56
C VAL A 903 7.02 -9.51 20.39
N PHE A 904 7.99 -8.91 21.07
CA PHE A 904 7.80 -7.76 21.96
C PHE A 904 8.80 -6.66 21.66
N GLU A 905 8.50 -5.43 22.04
CA GLU A 905 9.49 -4.34 22.04
C GLU A 905 10.16 -4.19 23.41
N THR A 906 11.40 -3.67 23.40
CA THR A 906 12.20 -3.43 24.62
C THR A 906 11.43 -2.66 25.69
N LEU A 907 10.85 -1.52 25.32
CA LEU A 907 10.13 -0.66 26.27
C LEU A 907 8.86 -1.32 26.82
N ARG A 908 8.17 -2.13 26.01
CA ARG A 908 6.97 -2.87 26.44
C ARG A 908 7.30 -3.87 27.54
N ILE A 909 8.40 -4.62 27.41
CA ILE A 909 8.81 -5.61 28.43
C ILE A 909 9.35 -4.95 29.70
N ILE A 910 10.00 -3.78 29.59
CA ILE A 910 10.45 -3.03 30.76
C ILE A 910 9.25 -2.58 31.60
N ASP A 911 8.23 -2.03 30.94
CA ASP A 911 7.00 -1.59 31.60
C ASP A 911 6.18 -2.75 32.16
N GLU A 912 6.06 -3.85 31.42
CA GLU A 912 5.19 -4.97 31.73
C GLU A 912 5.94 -6.32 31.66
N PRO A 913 6.87 -6.57 32.59
CA PRO A 913 7.72 -7.76 32.52
C PRO A 913 6.98 -9.07 32.79
N ALA A 914 5.72 -9.02 33.25
CA ALA A 914 4.83 -10.18 33.37
C ALA A 914 4.48 -10.80 32.00
N LEU A 915 4.61 -10.06 30.90
CA LEU A 915 4.39 -10.58 29.54
C LEU A 915 5.38 -11.69 29.16
N LEU A 916 6.48 -11.84 29.89
CA LEU A 916 7.42 -12.94 29.72
C LEU A 916 7.02 -14.21 30.51
N ASP A 917 5.97 -14.16 31.32
CA ASP A 917 5.52 -15.32 32.09
C ASP A 917 5.07 -16.44 31.13
N GLY A 918 5.53 -17.67 31.39
CA GLY A 918 5.27 -18.83 30.52
C GLY A 918 6.20 -18.97 29.31
N TYR A 919 7.11 -18.02 29.06
CA TYR A 919 8.17 -18.16 28.05
C TYR A 919 9.38 -18.91 28.61
N ALA A 920 9.92 -19.86 27.82
CA ALA A 920 11.05 -20.69 28.22
C ALA A 920 12.41 -20.08 27.80
N LEU A 921 12.40 -19.26 26.75
CA LEU A 921 13.57 -18.57 26.20
C LEU A 921 13.19 -17.13 25.83
N ALA A 922 14.05 -16.17 26.20
CA ALA A 922 14.01 -14.81 25.67
C ALA A 922 15.20 -14.58 24.75
N VAL A 923 15.00 -13.98 23.59
CA VAL A 923 16.03 -13.64 22.61
C VAL A 923 16.01 -12.14 22.37
N THR A 924 17.13 -11.45 22.55
CA THR A 924 17.23 -10.00 22.29
C THR A 924 18.64 -9.57 21.91
N ALA A 925 18.73 -8.39 21.30
CA ALA A 925 20.01 -7.84 20.88
C ALA A 925 20.74 -7.10 22.02
N THR A 926 22.07 -7.22 22.05
CA THR A 926 22.96 -6.46 22.95
C THR A 926 23.49 -5.18 22.34
N ASP A 927 23.36 -5.02 21.02
CA ASP A 927 23.55 -3.75 20.32
C ASP A 927 22.69 -2.66 20.98
N TYR A 928 23.35 -1.68 21.61
CA TYR A 928 22.66 -0.65 22.39
C TYR A 928 21.69 -1.23 23.42
N ALA A 929 22.11 -2.23 24.20
CA ALA A 929 21.27 -2.88 25.20
C ALA A 929 20.72 -1.86 26.22
N ASP A 930 19.43 -1.93 26.53
CA ASP A 930 18.88 -1.25 27.69
C ASP A 930 19.19 -2.06 28.96
N LEU A 931 19.92 -1.42 29.88
CA LEU A 931 20.31 -2.05 31.15
C LEU A 931 19.10 -2.42 32.01
N ARG A 932 17.98 -1.71 31.90
CA ARG A 932 16.73 -2.02 32.60
C ARG A 932 16.11 -3.30 32.07
N LEU A 933 16.18 -3.56 30.77
CA LEU A 933 15.77 -4.85 30.20
C LEU A 933 16.68 -5.98 30.73
N LEU A 934 17.99 -5.75 30.85
CA LEU A 934 18.90 -6.74 31.45
C LEU A 934 18.57 -7.01 32.92
N ASP A 935 18.19 -5.98 33.70
CA ASP A 935 17.71 -6.15 35.07
C ASP A 935 16.42 -7.00 35.12
N VAL A 936 15.45 -6.75 34.23
CA VAL A 936 14.23 -7.58 34.11
C VAL A 936 14.61 -9.03 33.80
N LEU A 937 15.47 -9.24 32.81
CA LEU A 937 15.89 -10.57 32.38
C LEU A 937 16.69 -11.31 33.45
N ARG A 938 17.49 -10.60 34.28
CA ARG A 938 18.31 -11.17 35.38
C ARG A 938 17.50 -11.47 36.63
N ASN A 939 16.72 -10.51 37.08
CA ASN A 939 16.11 -10.54 38.40
C ASN A 939 14.75 -11.25 38.37
N ARG A 940 13.97 -11.08 37.28
CA ARG A 940 12.59 -11.58 37.18
C ARG A 940 12.45 -12.81 36.27
N PHE A 941 12.89 -12.72 35.02
CA PHE A 941 12.69 -13.81 34.07
C PHE A 941 13.49 -15.06 34.47
N LYS A 942 12.84 -16.23 34.50
CA LYS A 942 13.47 -17.49 34.96
C LYS A 942 13.94 -18.40 33.83
N GLY A 943 13.45 -18.17 32.61
CA GLY A 943 13.86 -18.89 31.41
C GLY A 943 15.30 -18.57 30.97
N LYS A 944 15.72 -19.24 29.90
CA LYS A 944 17.01 -19.00 29.26
C LYS A 944 17.00 -17.67 28.52
N VAL A 945 18.15 -17.02 28.43
CA VAL A 945 18.27 -15.75 27.71
C VAL A 945 19.35 -15.91 26.66
N LEU A 946 19.02 -15.68 25.39
CA LEU A 946 19.97 -15.57 24.30
C LEU A 946 20.13 -14.10 23.93
N LEU A 947 21.35 -13.61 24.09
CA LEU A 947 21.76 -12.24 23.82
C LEU A 947 22.68 -12.26 22.61
N ASN A 948 22.28 -11.62 21.51
CA ASN A 948 23.10 -11.51 20.30
C ASN A 948 23.56 -10.07 20.09
N GLY A 949 24.81 -9.80 19.75
CA GLY A 949 25.22 -8.42 19.46
C GLY A 949 26.62 -8.00 19.91
N ARG A 950 26.82 -6.69 19.86
CA ARG A 950 27.99 -6.00 20.43
C ARG A 950 27.77 -5.63 21.91
N LEU A 951 28.84 -5.55 22.68
CA LEU A 951 28.81 -5.33 24.15
C LEU A 951 29.37 -3.96 24.57
N ASP A 952 29.82 -3.15 23.63
CA ASP A 952 30.62 -1.96 23.89
C ASP A 952 29.79 -0.68 24.10
N LEU A 953 28.50 -0.67 23.72
CA LEU A 953 27.58 0.45 23.92
C LEU A 953 26.24 -0.04 24.51
N ASP A 954 25.63 0.80 25.33
CA ASP A 954 24.26 0.62 25.83
C ASP A 954 23.26 1.53 25.11
N SER A 955 21.98 1.52 25.52
CA SER A 955 20.92 2.32 24.90
C SER A 955 21.17 3.84 24.89
N TYR A 956 22.10 4.35 25.70
CA TYR A 956 22.52 5.75 25.74
C TYR A 956 23.86 6.00 25.05
N ALA A 957 24.41 5.01 24.35
CA ALA A 957 25.71 5.08 23.69
C ALA A 957 26.86 5.51 24.65
N ARG A 958 26.82 5.07 25.91
CA ARG A 958 27.79 5.51 26.93
C ARG A 958 29.15 4.83 26.84
N ARG A 959 30.18 5.51 27.36
CA ARG A 959 31.57 5.01 27.49
C ARG A 959 31.63 3.68 28.26
N GLN A 960 32.69 2.92 27.99
CA GLN A 960 32.96 1.59 28.57
C GLN A 960 32.86 1.55 30.11
N ASP A 961 33.29 2.60 30.79
CA ASP A 961 33.33 2.76 32.25
C ASP A 961 31.99 3.19 32.88
N ALA A 962 31.04 3.64 32.06
CA ALA A 962 29.73 4.11 32.51
C ALA A 962 28.54 3.32 31.90
N GLY A 963 28.77 2.59 30.81
CA GLY A 963 27.75 1.90 30.01
C GLY A 963 27.67 0.39 30.25
N LEU A 964 27.35 -0.36 29.20
CA LEU A 964 27.13 -1.81 29.25
C LEU A 964 28.32 -2.61 29.82
N PRO A 965 29.58 -2.40 29.42
CA PRO A 965 30.72 -3.15 29.96
C PRO A 965 30.88 -2.98 31.48
N ALA A 966 30.80 -1.75 32.00
CA ALA A 966 30.83 -1.49 33.44
C ALA A 966 29.66 -2.13 34.18
N TYR A 967 28.45 -2.12 33.59
CA TYR A 967 27.29 -2.81 34.14
C TYR A 967 27.50 -4.34 34.23
N LEU A 968 28.07 -4.95 33.18
CA LEU A 968 28.38 -6.38 33.14
C LEU A 968 29.37 -6.76 34.24
N VAL A 969 30.47 -6.01 34.38
CA VAL A 969 31.49 -6.21 35.44
C VAL A 969 30.90 -6.06 36.83
N LYS A 970 30.17 -4.96 37.08
CA LYS A 970 29.56 -4.66 38.39
C LYS A 970 28.64 -5.77 38.88
N ASN A 971 27.94 -6.44 37.97
CA ASN A 971 26.95 -7.45 38.30
C ASN A 971 27.46 -8.89 38.14
N GLY A 972 28.77 -9.09 37.89
CA GLY A 972 29.35 -10.41 37.67
C GLY A 972 28.76 -11.17 36.47
N LEU A 973 28.24 -10.44 35.49
CA LEU A 973 27.53 -10.98 34.33
C LEU A 973 28.45 -10.92 33.11
N LEU A 974 28.80 -12.07 32.55
CA LEU A 974 29.71 -12.28 31.40
C LEU A 974 31.16 -11.78 31.59
N LEU A 975 31.39 -10.55 32.03
CA LEU A 975 32.71 -9.90 32.11
C LEU A 975 33.15 -9.71 33.57
N LYS A 976 34.44 -9.93 33.86
CA LYS A 976 35.09 -9.50 35.12
C LYS A 976 35.98 -8.27 34.97
N SER A 977 36.31 -7.89 33.73
CA SER A 977 37.07 -6.67 33.43
C SER A 977 36.74 -6.15 32.03
N GLY A 978 36.83 -4.83 31.86
CA GLY A 978 36.81 -4.15 30.56
C GLY A 978 38.19 -3.56 30.21
N PRO A 979 38.29 -2.76 29.13
CA PRO A 979 37.25 -2.44 28.15
C PRO A 979 37.00 -3.58 27.16
N VAL A 980 35.81 -3.59 26.54
CA VAL A 980 35.48 -4.41 25.38
C VAL A 980 35.99 -3.71 24.13
N ARG A 981 36.82 -4.41 23.36
CA ARG A 981 37.35 -3.91 22.08
C ARG A 981 36.47 -4.33 20.93
N ARG A 982 36.52 -3.58 19.82
CA ARG A 982 35.86 -3.96 18.57
C ARG A 982 36.82 -4.63 17.60
N ALA A 983 36.30 -5.54 16.79
CA ALA A 983 37.05 -6.17 15.71
C ALA A 983 37.58 -5.12 14.70
N ALA A 984 36.92 -3.96 14.60
CA ALA A 984 37.37 -2.82 13.82
C ALA A 984 38.74 -2.25 14.24
N GLU A 985 39.18 -2.46 15.47
CA GLU A 985 40.53 -2.08 15.91
C GLU A 985 41.63 -2.95 15.26
N HIS A 986 41.24 -4.13 14.75
CA HIS A 986 42.06 -4.99 13.91
C HIS A 986 41.69 -4.87 12.42
N SER A 987 40.56 -4.24 12.12
CA SER A 987 40.16 -3.89 10.76
C SER A 987 40.79 -2.55 10.41
N GLY A 988 40.71 -2.18 9.14
CA GLY A 988 40.88 -0.79 8.79
C GLY A 988 39.72 -0.36 7.92
N ARG A 989 39.40 0.92 8.01
CA ARG A 989 38.39 1.58 7.19
C ARG A 989 39.07 2.65 6.36
N ILE A 990 38.71 2.72 5.10
CA ILE A 990 38.96 3.86 4.24
C ILE A 990 37.60 4.48 3.96
N ASP A 991 37.34 5.62 4.58
CA ASP A 991 36.19 6.43 4.22
C ASP A 991 36.41 6.98 2.81
N LEU A 992 35.41 6.80 1.96
CA LEU A 992 35.43 7.27 0.58
C LEU A 992 34.45 8.42 0.38
N ALA A 993 33.82 8.94 1.43
CA ALA A 993 32.96 10.11 1.33
C ALA A 993 33.72 11.35 0.84
N GLY A 994 33.02 12.22 0.12
CA GLY A 994 33.56 13.44 -0.45
C GLY A 994 33.33 13.55 -1.96
N SER A 995 34.27 14.20 -2.64
CA SER A 995 34.13 14.58 -4.04
C SER A 995 34.68 13.48 -4.98
N TRP A 996 33.84 12.93 -5.84
CA TRP A 996 34.20 11.89 -6.82
C TRP A 996 34.17 12.46 -8.23
N GLU A 997 34.99 11.92 -9.13
CA GLU A 997 34.86 12.22 -10.55
C GLU A 997 33.59 11.60 -11.10
N PHE A 998 32.91 12.30 -12.00
CA PHE A 998 31.59 11.94 -12.44
C PHE A 998 31.40 12.19 -13.95
N ILE A 999 30.76 11.26 -14.67
CA ILE A 999 30.38 11.42 -16.09
C ILE A 999 28.97 10.90 -16.28
N PHE A 1000 28.08 11.72 -16.84
CA PHE A 1000 26.77 11.24 -17.29
C PHE A 1000 26.91 10.55 -18.65
N LEU A 1001 26.43 9.32 -18.73
CA LEU A 1001 26.47 8.48 -19.92
C LEU A 1001 25.11 8.44 -20.65
N GLY A 1002 24.07 9.05 -20.08
CA GLY A 1002 22.72 9.05 -20.65
C GLY A 1002 22.02 7.69 -20.55
N PRO A 1003 20.82 7.54 -21.12
CA PRO A 1003 20.11 6.26 -21.14
C PRO A 1003 20.94 5.16 -21.81
N GLN A 1004 21.17 4.07 -21.09
CA GLN A 1004 21.88 2.89 -21.59
C GLN A 1004 20.98 1.67 -21.45
N GLU A 1005 20.81 0.90 -22.52
CA GLU A 1005 19.96 -0.31 -22.49
C GLU A 1005 20.69 -1.49 -21.82
N LYS A 1006 22.01 -1.56 -21.95
CA LYS A 1006 22.79 -2.73 -21.52
C LYS A 1006 23.50 -2.47 -20.20
N ALA A 1007 23.50 -3.47 -19.32
CA ALA A 1007 24.36 -3.47 -18.14
C ALA A 1007 25.83 -3.20 -18.55
N PRO A 1008 26.50 -2.22 -17.93
CA PRO A 1008 27.92 -1.95 -18.15
C PRO A 1008 28.77 -3.20 -17.96
N VAL A 1009 29.70 -3.44 -18.88
CA VAL A 1009 30.63 -4.57 -18.84
C VAL A 1009 32.06 -4.14 -18.51
N ALA A 1010 32.34 -2.85 -18.55
CA ALA A 1010 33.59 -2.21 -18.18
C ALA A 1010 33.32 -0.75 -17.79
N PRO A 1011 34.23 -0.10 -17.03
CA PRO A 1011 34.21 1.34 -16.83
C PRO A 1011 34.27 2.10 -18.16
N PRO A 1012 33.69 3.32 -18.26
CA PRO A 1012 33.77 4.13 -19.47
C PRO A 1012 35.23 4.55 -19.77
N ALA A 1013 35.59 4.53 -21.05
CA ALA A 1013 36.86 5.06 -21.53
C ALA A 1013 36.77 6.59 -21.68
N GLY A 1014 37.75 7.34 -21.15
CA GLY A 1014 37.87 8.78 -21.41
C GLY A 1014 37.39 9.72 -20.30
N TRP A 1015 38.00 9.64 -19.12
CA TRP A 1015 37.77 10.55 -17.98
C TRP A 1015 38.28 12.00 -18.18
N LYS A 1016 38.72 12.38 -19.38
CA LYS A 1016 39.31 13.71 -19.66
C LYS A 1016 38.28 14.87 -19.60
N LYS A 1017 36.99 14.57 -19.44
CA LYS A 1017 35.87 15.54 -19.32
C LYS A 1017 34.91 15.16 -18.17
N SER A 1018 35.44 14.71 -17.02
CA SER A 1018 34.63 14.42 -15.83
C SER A 1018 34.25 15.68 -15.07
N GLU A 1019 33.01 15.71 -14.57
CA GLU A 1019 32.54 16.62 -13.54
C GLU A 1019 32.89 16.06 -12.15
N THR A 1020 32.50 16.75 -11.08
CA THR A 1020 32.64 16.24 -9.71
C THR A 1020 31.28 16.16 -9.04
N VAL A 1021 30.98 15.01 -8.41
CA VAL A 1021 29.78 14.80 -7.59
C VAL A 1021 30.17 14.59 -6.12
N LYS A 1022 29.29 14.97 -5.19
CA LYS A 1022 29.41 14.55 -3.79
C LYS A 1022 28.85 13.15 -3.59
N VAL A 1023 29.63 12.29 -2.94
CA VAL A 1023 29.23 10.96 -2.51
C VAL A 1023 29.46 10.86 -0.99
N PRO A 1024 28.48 10.50 -0.16
CA PRO A 1024 27.11 10.25 -0.55
C PRO A 1024 26.41 11.54 -1.02
N GLY A 1025 25.51 11.41 -1.98
CA GLY A 1025 24.76 12.51 -2.58
C GLY A 1025 24.07 12.08 -3.87
N MET A 1026 23.00 12.79 -4.21
CA MET A 1026 22.37 12.70 -5.52
C MET A 1026 23.15 13.55 -6.54
N TRP A 1027 23.08 13.17 -7.82
CA TRP A 1027 23.67 13.89 -8.95
C TRP A 1027 22.64 14.43 -9.94
N GLY A 1028 21.34 14.20 -9.69
CA GLY A 1028 20.30 15.13 -10.12
C GLY A 1028 20.20 16.31 -9.14
N GLU A 1029 19.51 17.36 -9.59
CA GLU A 1029 19.60 18.69 -8.98
C GLU A 1029 19.12 18.74 -7.51
N THR A 1030 19.85 19.51 -6.69
CA THR A 1030 19.57 19.72 -5.26
C THR A 1030 18.61 20.89 -5.03
N GLY A 1031 17.50 20.64 -4.32
CA GLY A 1031 16.63 21.71 -3.81
C GLY A 1031 15.21 21.26 -3.48
N MET A 1032 14.59 21.92 -2.50
CA MET A 1032 13.27 21.58 -1.94
C MET A 1032 12.07 21.87 -2.88
N THR A 1033 12.32 22.21 -4.15
CA THR A 1033 11.29 22.58 -5.14
C THR A 1033 11.45 21.96 -6.53
N GLY A 1034 12.41 21.05 -6.77
CA GLY A 1034 12.50 20.22 -8.01
C GLY A 1034 12.68 21.00 -9.32
N SER A 1035 13.74 20.71 -10.08
CA SER A 1035 13.87 21.24 -11.45
C SER A 1035 13.08 20.39 -12.45
N LEU A 1036 12.73 21.01 -13.59
CA LEU A 1036 11.83 20.48 -14.62
C LEU A 1036 12.46 19.44 -15.57
N GLN A 1037 13.65 18.89 -15.28
CA GLN A 1037 14.30 17.83 -16.08
C GLN A 1037 15.17 16.89 -15.22
N TYR A 1038 14.84 15.60 -15.21
CA TYR A 1038 15.59 14.54 -14.55
C TYR A 1038 16.62 13.89 -15.49
N ARG A 1039 17.83 13.61 -14.99
CA ARG A 1039 18.87 12.85 -15.73
C ARG A 1039 18.63 11.35 -15.57
N ILE A 1040 17.74 10.81 -16.40
CA ILE A 1040 17.46 9.36 -16.47
C ILE A 1040 18.54 8.68 -17.33
N GLY A 1041 19.11 7.59 -16.82
CA GLY A 1041 20.18 6.84 -17.47
C GLY A 1041 21.40 6.57 -16.59
N ASP A 1042 22.50 6.16 -17.22
CA ASP A 1042 23.73 5.77 -16.54
C ASP A 1042 24.60 6.97 -16.25
N GLY A 1043 25.31 6.93 -15.12
CA GLY A 1043 26.44 7.80 -14.88
C GLY A 1043 27.47 7.14 -14.01
N ALA A 1044 28.71 7.41 -14.33
CA ALA A 1044 29.86 6.75 -13.75
C ALA A 1044 30.53 7.67 -12.74
N CYS A 1045 30.63 7.21 -11.50
CA CYS A 1045 31.40 7.83 -10.44
C CYS A 1045 32.75 7.10 -10.30
N ARG A 1046 33.87 7.82 -10.26
CA ARG A 1046 35.21 7.25 -10.06
C ARG A 1046 35.93 7.86 -8.86
N ARG A 1047 36.66 7.00 -8.14
CA ARG A 1047 37.55 7.36 -7.04
C ARG A 1047 38.84 6.54 -7.10
N SER A 1048 39.98 7.20 -6.87
CA SER A 1048 41.24 6.49 -6.60
C SER A 1048 41.36 6.19 -5.11
N VAL A 1049 41.79 4.98 -4.77
CA VAL A 1049 41.89 4.49 -3.39
C VAL A 1049 43.21 3.77 -3.16
N VAL A 1050 43.92 4.10 -2.07
CA VAL A 1050 45.12 3.36 -1.65
C VAL A 1050 44.74 2.38 -0.56
N ILE A 1051 44.90 1.07 -0.81
CA ILE A 1051 44.72 0.04 0.22
C ILE A 1051 46.04 -0.13 0.98
N PRO A 1052 46.10 0.04 2.31
CA PRO A 1052 47.35 -0.12 3.06
C PRO A 1052 48.01 -1.49 2.87
N ALA A 1053 49.35 -1.53 2.79
CA ALA A 1053 50.10 -2.78 2.61
C ALA A 1053 49.82 -3.82 3.70
N GLY A 1054 49.57 -3.37 4.94
CA GLY A 1054 49.24 -4.21 6.10
C GLY A 1054 47.85 -4.86 6.07
N TRP A 1055 47.04 -4.60 5.03
CA TRP A 1055 45.74 -5.26 4.85
C TRP A 1055 45.80 -6.52 3.97
N LYS A 1056 46.97 -6.85 3.41
CA LYS A 1056 47.15 -8.07 2.62
C LYS A 1056 46.74 -9.32 3.43
N GLY A 1057 45.97 -10.23 2.82
CA GLY A 1057 45.37 -11.39 3.48
C GLY A 1057 44.09 -11.12 4.30
N ARG A 1058 43.59 -9.88 4.36
CA ARG A 1058 42.30 -9.56 5.00
C ARG A 1058 41.18 -9.55 3.94
N PRO A 1059 40.00 -10.13 4.21
CA PRO A 1059 38.87 -10.03 3.28
C PRO A 1059 38.41 -8.58 3.16
N LEU A 1060 38.49 -8.01 1.95
CA LEU A 1060 38.13 -6.62 1.67
C LEU A 1060 36.66 -6.53 1.23
N LYS A 1061 35.94 -5.50 1.67
CA LYS A 1061 34.56 -5.20 1.23
C LYS A 1061 34.37 -3.71 0.97
N LEU A 1062 33.70 -3.37 -0.12
CA LEU A 1062 33.10 -2.06 -0.35
C LEU A 1062 31.69 -2.05 0.26
N LYS A 1063 31.38 -1.06 1.09
CA LYS A 1063 30.04 -0.81 1.63
C LYS A 1063 29.45 0.47 1.06
N LEU A 1064 28.19 0.40 0.62
CA LEU A 1064 27.38 1.51 0.11
C LEU A 1064 26.06 1.57 0.89
N GLY A 1065 25.66 2.72 1.41
CA GLY A 1065 24.42 2.84 2.21
C GLY A 1065 23.15 2.72 1.38
N ALA A 1066 23.06 3.45 0.28
CA ALA A 1066 22.03 3.29 -0.73
C ALA A 1066 22.49 3.93 -2.03
N VAL A 1067 22.08 3.35 -3.15
CA VAL A 1067 22.28 3.93 -4.48
C VAL A 1067 20.93 3.93 -5.17
N ASP A 1068 20.60 5.01 -5.85
CA ASP A 1068 19.36 5.19 -6.59
C ASP A 1068 19.68 5.26 -8.09
N ASP A 1069 19.28 4.32 -8.93
CA ASP A 1069 18.46 3.12 -8.66
C ASP A 1069 19.34 1.85 -8.61
N LEU A 1070 20.03 1.54 -9.70
CA LEU A 1070 20.87 0.34 -9.85
C LEU A 1070 22.35 0.71 -9.87
N ASP A 1071 23.25 -0.24 -9.56
CA ASP A 1071 24.70 0.04 -9.64
C ASP A 1071 25.54 -1.09 -10.22
N TRP A 1072 26.64 -0.76 -10.89
CA TRP A 1072 27.69 -1.72 -11.24
C TRP A 1072 29.01 -1.24 -10.69
N VAL A 1073 29.65 -2.07 -9.87
CA VAL A 1073 30.89 -1.73 -9.18
C VAL A 1073 32.07 -2.42 -9.84
N PHE A 1074 33.01 -1.62 -10.31
CA PHE A 1074 34.27 -2.06 -10.90
C PHE A 1074 35.44 -1.70 -9.99
N TRP A 1075 36.32 -2.67 -9.78
CA TRP A 1075 37.58 -2.53 -9.06
C TRP A 1075 38.74 -2.84 -10.01
N ASN A 1076 39.64 -1.88 -10.21
CA ASN A 1076 40.76 -1.97 -11.17
C ASN A 1076 40.31 -2.49 -12.55
N GLY A 1077 39.16 -2.02 -13.04
CA GLY A 1077 38.58 -2.41 -14.33
C GLY A 1077 37.77 -3.71 -14.34
N LYS A 1078 37.73 -4.49 -13.24
CA LYS A 1078 36.98 -5.74 -13.13
C LYS A 1078 35.68 -5.53 -12.35
N LEU A 1079 34.55 -6.00 -12.88
CA LEU A 1079 33.26 -5.97 -12.17
C LEU A 1079 33.33 -6.87 -10.93
N ILE A 1080 33.01 -6.32 -9.75
CA ILE A 1080 33.01 -7.03 -8.47
C ILE A 1080 31.61 -7.20 -7.86
N GLY A 1081 30.61 -6.48 -8.37
CA GLY A 1081 29.24 -6.61 -7.89
C GLY A 1081 28.25 -5.68 -8.57
N HIS A 1082 26.97 -5.97 -8.36
CA HIS A 1082 25.84 -5.24 -8.90
C HIS A 1082 24.60 -5.48 -8.04
N THR A 1083 23.84 -4.44 -7.75
CA THR A 1083 22.47 -4.53 -7.25
C THR A 1083 21.50 -4.01 -8.29
N GLY A 1084 20.51 -4.83 -8.61
CA GLY A 1084 19.55 -4.63 -9.70
C GLY A 1084 18.09 -4.76 -9.23
N GLU A 1085 17.14 -4.69 -10.17
CA GLU A 1085 15.70 -4.69 -9.88
C GLU A 1085 15.16 -5.95 -9.18
N LYS A 1086 15.94 -7.02 -9.15
CA LYS A 1086 15.61 -8.26 -8.43
C LYS A 1086 15.65 -8.09 -6.91
N THR A 1087 16.31 -7.04 -6.42
CA THR A 1087 16.37 -6.72 -5.00
C THR A 1087 15.19 -5.82 -4.64
N PRO A 1088 14.27 -6.25 -3.74
CA PRO A 1088 13.16 -5.40 -3.31
C PRO A 1088 13.66 -4.06 -2.77
N ASN A 1089 13.04 -2.95 -3.20
CA ASN A 1089 13.45 -1.59 -2.83
C ASN A 1089 14.94 -1.31 -3.10
N TYR A 1090 15.47 -1.79 -4.22
CA TYR A 1090 16.89 -1.68 -4.59
C TYR A 1090 17.48 -0.27 -4.41
N TRP A 1091 16.69 0.79 -4.59
CA TRP A 1091 17.10 2.18 -4.41
C TRP A 1091 17.37 2.60 -2.95
N MET A 1092 16.93 1.80 -1.96
CA MET A 1092 17.09 2.07 -0.53
C MET A 1092 17.94 1.05 0.24
N VAL A 1093 18.33 -0.06 -0.40
CA VAL A 1093 19.08 -1.11 0.30
C VAL A 1093 20.57 -0.75 0.43
N SER A 1094 21.12 -1.07 1.61
CA SER A 1094 22.57 -1.11 1.81
C SER A 1094 23.19 -2.23 0.98
N ARG A 1095 24.36 -1.95 0.39
CA ARG A 1095 25.08 -2.84 -0.53
C ARG A 1095 26.46 -3.16 0.04
N GLU A 1096 26.87 -4.41 -0.07
CA GLU A 1096 28.22 -4.85 0.24
C GLU A 1096 28.79 -5.67 -0.91
N TYR A 1097 29.96 -5.27 -1.43
CA TYR A 1097 30.65 -6.01 -2.49
C TYR A 1097 32.03 -6.47 -2.01
N ALA A 1098 32.31 -7.76 -2.17
CA ALA A 1098 33.63 -8.30 -1.86
C ALA A 1098 34.65 -7.77 -2.88
N ILE A 1099 35.73 -7.18 -2.39
CA ILE A 1099 36.86 -6.77 -3.22
C ILE A 1099 37.85 -7.95 -3.24
N PRO A 1100 38.18 -8.50 -4.42
CA PRO A 1100 39.09 -9.63 -4.52
C PRO A 1100 40.51 -9.24 -4.08
N GLU A 1101 41.17 -10.12 -3.34
CA GLU A 1101 42.60 -9.97 -3.03
C GLU A 1101 43.43 -10.03 -4.32
N ASP A 1102 43.09 -10.95 -5.22
CA ASP A 1102 43.66 -11.07 -6.55
C ASP A 1102 43.28 -9.87 -7.43
N GLY A 1103 44.29 -9.10 -7.85
CA GLY A 1103 44.12 -7.85 -8.59
C GLY A 1103 44.04 -6.58 -7.74
N THR A 1104 44.22 -6.66 -6.40
CA THR A 1104 44.32 -5.48 -5.52
C THR A 1104 45.78 -5.07 -5.29
N ASN A 1105 46.09 -3.80 -5.55
CA ASN A 1105 47.42 -3.20 -5.33
C ASN A 1105 47.56 -2.75 -3.86
N PHE A 1106 47.99 -3.65 -2.98
CA PHE A 1106 48.28 -3.32 -1.58
C PHE A 1106 49.52 -2.41 -1.47
N GLY A 1107 49.39 -1.32 -0.72
CA GLY A 1107 50.39 -0.25 -0.61
C GLY A 1107 50.42 0.72 -1.79
N GLY A 1108 49.56 0.54 -2.80
CA GLY A 1108 49.52 1.35 -4.01
C GLY A 1108 48.09 1.81 -4.38
N ALA A 1109 47.98 2.60 -5.44
CA ALA A 1109 46.70 3.11 -5.93
C ALA A 1109 45.87 2.03 -6.63
N ASN A 1110 44.57 2.05 -6.37
CA ASN A 1110 43.52 1.25 -6.99
C ASN A 1110 42.44 2.19 -7.54
N GLU A 1111 41.70 1.75 -8.54
CA GLU A 1111 40.59 2.48 -9.16
C GLU A 1111 39.26 1.81 -8.78
N LEU A 1112 38.36 2.60 -8.20
CA LEU A 1112 36.96 2.23 -7.97
C LEU A 1112 36.08 3.03 -8.92
N VAL A 1113 35.27 2.34 -9.72
CA VAL A 1113 34.25 2.95 -10.57
C VAL A 1113 32.90 2.35 -10.23
N ILE A 1114 31.92 3.19 -9.93
CA ILE A 1114 30.53 2.79 -9.69
C ILE A 1114 29.69 3.44 -10.77
N ILE A 1115 29.06 2.64 -11.61
CA ILE A 1115 28.12 3.12 -12.61
C ILE A 1115 26.72 2.99 -12.02
N VAL A 1116 26.07 4.13 -11.79
CA VAL A 1116 24.71 4.23 -11.29
C VAL A 1116 23.76 4.36 -12.47
N ARG A 1117 22.76 3.50 -12.57
CA ARG A 1117 21.65 3.67 -13.52
C ARG A 1117 20.45 4.21 -12.79
N ASN A 1118 20.07 5.42 -13.13
CA ASN A 1118 18.84 6.05 -12.70
C ASN A 1118 17.70 5.63 -13.64
N LEU A 1119 16.66 4.97 -13.12
CA LEU A 1119 15.51 4.49 -13.89
C LEU A 1119 14.39 5.55 -13.96
N ARG A 1120 14.31 6.46 -12.97
CA ARG A 1120 13.28 7.51 -12.87
C ARG A 1120 13.67 8.53 -11.79
N ASP A 1121 13.14 9.73 -11.88
CA ASP A 1121 13.39 10.80 -10.90
C ASP A 1121 14.90 11.07 -10.69
N ASP A 1122 15.39 11.15 -9.46
CA ASP A 1122 16.79 11.47 -9.13
C ASP A 1122 17.68 10.21 -9.09
N GLY A 1123 18.99 10.39 -9.19
CA GLY A 1123 19.94 9.28 -9.12
C GLY A 1123 21.14 9.62 -8.25
N GLY A 1124 21.76 8.61 -7.65
CA GLY A 1124 22.93 8.84 -6.78
C GLY A 1124 23.29 7.76 -5.81
N ILE A 1125 24.55 7.77 -5.37
CA ILE A 1125 24.98 7.01 -4.20
C ILE A 1125 24.62 7.90 -3.01
N TRP A 1126 23.35 7.90 -2.61
CA TRP A 1126 22.78 9.01 -1.83
C TRP A 1126 22.82 8.82 -0.32
N LYS A 1127 22.99 7.58 0.15
CA LYS A 1127 23.01 7.28 1.59
C LYS A 1127 24.37 6.72 2.02
N ALA A 1128 24.85 7.19 3.17
CA ALA A 1128 26.04 6.66 3.84
C ALA A 1128 25.78 5.25 4.41
N PRO A 1129 26.81 4.41 4.61
CA PRO A 1129 28.24 4.68 4.40
C PRO A 1129 28.69 4.53 2.94
N ILE A 1130 29.87 5.09 2.59
CA ILE A 1130 30.60 4.81 1.35
C ILE A 1130 32.07 4.55 1.72
N GLU A 1131 32.44 3.29 1.88
CA GLU A 1131 33.73 2.94 2.50
C GLU A 1131 34.26 1.60 2.04
N ILE A 1132 35.59 1.46 2.08
CA ILE A 1132 36.24 0.15 1.97
C ILE A 1132 36.69 -0.29 3.36
N THR A 1133 36.29 -1.50 3.70
CA THR A 1133 36.68 -2.15 4.94
C THR A 1133 37.63 -3.30 4.62
N GLY A 1134 38.79 -3.30 5.26
CA GLY A 1134 39.63 -4.49 5.37
C GLY A 1134 39.12 -5.27 6.56
N SER A 1135 38.18 -6.19 6.32
CA SER A 1135 37.37 -6.77 7.40
C SER A 1135 38.22 -7.53 8.41
N ALA A 1136 37.72 -7.54 9.63
CA ALA A 1136 38.08 -8.49 10.66
C ALA A 1136 37.28 -9.81 10.53
N SER A 1137 36.70 -10.13 9.35
CA SER A 1137 35.81 -11.30 9.23
C SER A 1137 36.59 -12.58 9.55
N GLY A 1138 36.04 -13.32 10.50
CA GLY A 1138 36.71 -14.44 11.16
C GLY A 1138 36.03 -15.78 10.94
N ARG A 1139 36.64 -16.82 11.49
CA ARG A 1139 36.03 -18.15 11.58
C ARG A 1139 35.36 -18.31 12.93
N PHE A 1140 34.15 -18.85 12.90
CA PHE A 1140 33.45 -19.34 14.09
C PHE A 1140 33.90 -20.77 14.33
N LEU A 1141 34.45 -21.04 15.51
CA LEU A 1141 35.09 -22.29 15.88
C LEU A 1141 34.34 -22.90 17.08
N PRO A 1142 33.41 -23.85 16.85
CA PRO A 1142 32.71 -24.52 17.94
C PRO A 1142 33.68 -25.30 18.84
N ALA A 1143 33.38 -25.38 20.13
CA ALA A 1143 34.17 -26.17 21.07
C ALA A 1143 34.20 -27.67 20.73
N ALA A 1144 33.15 -28.17 20.05
CA ALA A 1144 33.05 -29.54 19.55
C ALA A 1144 33.92 -29.83 18.30
N GLY A 1145 34.64 -28.82 17.79
CA GLY A 1145 35.46 -28.92 16.58
C GLY A 1145 34.76 -28.42 15.31
N GLY A 1146 35.57 -28.23 14.26
CA GLY A 1146 35.13 -27.65 12.98
C GLY A 1146 35.39 -26.14 12.87
N SER A 1147 35.14 -25.60 11.68
CA SER A 1147 35.28 -24.17 11.38
C SER A 1147 34.21 -23.78 10.39
N MET A 1148 33.48 -22.71 10.70
CA MET A 1148 32.41 -22.18 9.85
C MET A 1148 32.52 -20.67 9.67
N ALA A 1149 31.74 -20.11 8.74
CA ALA A 1149 31.69 -18.67 8.54
C ALA A 1149 31.08 -18.00 9.78
N ALA A 1150 31.74 -16.96 10.30
CA ALA A 1150 31.18 -16.16 11.39
C ALA A 1150 30.37 -14.98 10.81
N PRO A 1151 29.15 -14.69 11.32
CA PRO A 1151 28.40 -13.47 11.00
C PRO A 1151 28.98 -12.27 11.79
N CYS A 1152 30.27 -12.00 11.59
CA CYS A 1152 30.99 -10.98 12.35
C CYS A 1152 31.69 -10.00 11.40
N GLY A 1153 31.45 -8.71 11.62
CA GLY A 1153 32.02 -7.57 10.94
C GLY A 1153 32.92 -6.73 11.85
N GLY A 1154 33.04 -5.44 11.56
CA GLY A 1154 33.90 -4.53 12.31
C GLY A 1154 33.36 -4.17 13.70
N ALA A 1155 32.05 -4.21 13.92
CA ALA A 1155 31.45 -3.87 15.21
C ALA A 1155 31.42 -5.06 16.19
N THR A 1156 31.80 -6.26 15.75
CA THR A 1156 31.89 -7.45 16.61
C THR A 1156 32.78 -7.19 17.82
N SER A 1157 32.27 -7.50 19.01
CA SER A 1157 33.04 -7.40 20.25
C SER A 1157 34.10 -8.49 20.35
N LEU A 1158 35.33 -8.08 20.67
CA LEU A 1158 36.44 -8.97 20.97
C LEU A 1158 36.56 -9.09 22.48
N VAL A 1159 36.18 -10.26 22.99
CA VAL A 1159 36.29 -10.63 24.40
C VAL A 1159 37.26 -11.78 24.49
N VAL A 1160 38.44 -11.56 25.08
CA VAL A 1160 39.38 -12.66 25.32
C VAL A 1160 38.91 -13.49 26.54
N PRO A 1161 39.18 -14.81 26.59
CA PRO A 1161 38.73 -15.66 27.70
C PRO A 1161 39.10 -15.15 29.09
N GLU A 1162 40.22 -14.43 29.22
CA GLU A 1162 40.70 -13.85 30.48
C GLU A 1162 39.82 -12.71 30.99
N GLN A 1163 38.99 -12.10 30.14
CA GLN A 1163 38.03 -11.06 30.53
C GLN A 1163 36.71 -11.64 31.04
N LEU A 1164 36.46 -12.93 30.84
CA LEU A 1164 35.21 -13.57 31.23
C LEU A 1164 35.11 -13.72 32.75
N ALA A 1165 33.90 -13.51 33.28
CA ALA A 1165 33.56 -13.74 34.66
C ALA A 1165 33.55 -15.24 35.01
N ASP A 1166 33.61 -15.54 36.31
CA ASP A 1166 33.56 -16.92 36.79
C ASP A 1166 32.25 -17.61 36.36
N GLY A 1167 32.34 -18.91 36.08
CA GLY A 1167 31.21 -19.72 35.62
C GLY A 1167 30.83 -19.51 34.13
N CYS A 1168 31.61 -18.74 33.37
CA CYS A 1168 31.46 -18.65 31.91
C CYS A 1168 32.10 -19.84 31.19
N GLU A 1169 31.33 -20.47 30.32
CA GLU A 1169 31.77 -21.55 29.42
C GLU A 1169 31.81 -21.04 27.98
N VAL A 1170 32.97 -21.11 27.34
CA VAL A 1170 33.13 -20.72 25.93
C VAL A 1170 32.70 -21.88 25.04
N LEU A 1171 31.52 -21.76 24.43
CA LEU A 1171 30.94 -22.75 23.52
C LEU A 1171 31.48 -22.62 22.09
N ALA A 1172 31.93 -21.43 21.69
CA ALA A 1172 32.63 -21.21 20.44
C ALA A 1172 33.58 -20.01 20.51
N ARG A 1173 34.60 -20.03 19.66
CA ARG A 1173 35.62 -18.99 19.53
C ARG A 1173 35.56 -18.29 18.18
N PHE A 1174 35.99 -17.05 18.15
CA PHE A 1174 36.10 -16.21 16.97
C PHE A 1174 37.58 -15.98 16.68
N ARG A 1175 38.01 -16.32 15.46
CA ARG A 1175 39.39 -16.14 15.01
C ARG A 1175 39.45 -15.26 13.78
N ILE A 1176 40.11 -14.10 13.89
CA ILE A 1176 40.41 -13.23 12.75
C ILE A 1176 41.65 -13.80 12.02
N PRO A 1177 41.61 -13.99 10.69
CA PRO A 1177 42.77 -14.45 9.91
C PRO A 1177 44.00 -13.57 10.15
N GLY A 1178 45.15 -14.19 10.43
CA GLY A 1178 46.42 -13.48 10.66
C GLY A 1178 46.57 -12.80 12.04
N SER A 1179 45.55 -12.86 12.91
CA SER A 1179 45.67 -12.43 14.31
C SER A 1179 46.27 -13.55 15.19
N ALA A 1180 47.05 -13.19 16.22
CA ALA A 1180 47.74 -14.15 17.09
C ALA A 1180 46.84 -14.76 18.19
N GLY A 1181 45.58 -14.34 18.32
CA GLY A 1181 44.68 -14.73 19.41
C GLY A 1181 43.25 -15.03 18.97
N GLU A 1182 42.52 -15.77 19.80
CA GLU A 1182 41.10 -16.07 19.62
C GLU A 1182 40.27 -15.33 20.67
N SER A 1183 39.18 -14.72 20.24
CA SER A 1183 38.16 -14.17 21.15
C SER A 1183 37.06 -15.21 21.38
N ALA A 1184 36.30 -15.08 22.45
CA ALA A 1184 35.03 -15.80 22.58
C ALA A 1184 34.07 -15.33 21.46
N ALA A 1185 33.23 -16.24 20.96
CA ALA A 1185 32.17 -15.96 19.99
C ALA A 1185 30.78 -16.31 20.54
N PHE A 1186 30.72 -17.40 21.30
CA PHE A 1186 29.50 -17.87 21.93
C PHE A 1186 29.81 -18.38 23.34
N VAL A 1187 29.19 -17.77 24.35
CA VAL A 1187 29.48 -18.02 25.77
C VAL A 1187 28.19 -18.36 26.52
N ARG A 1188 28.25 -19.34 27.42
CA ARG A 1188 27.17 -19.66 28.36
C ARG A 1188 27.59 -19.31 29.78
N GLN A 1189 26.74 -18.60 30.52
CA GLN A 1189 26.89 -18.40 31.97
C GLN A 1189 25.54 -18.73 32.64
N GLY A 1190 25.44 -19.93 33.22
CA GLY A 1190 24.18 -20.45 33.74
C GLY A 1190 23.08 -20.50 32.67
N ARG A 1191 22.02 -19.71 32.85
CA ARG A 1191 20.88 -19.60 31.90
C ARG A 1191 21.07 -18.55 30.80
N PHE A 1192 22.16 -17.77 30.84
CA PHE A 1192 22.46 -16.75 29.83
C PHE A 1192 23.40 -17.29 28.76
N TYR A 1193 23.07 -17.01 27.51
CA TYR A 1193 23.82 -17.33 26.32
C TYR A 1193 24.14 -16.03 25.60
N TRP A 1194 25.41 -15.83 25.25
CA TRP A 1194 25.93 -14.60 24.69
C TRP A 1194 26.59 -14.90 23.35
N TYR A 1195 26.03 -14.36 22.27
CA TYR A 1195 26.48 -14.57 20.91
C TYR A 1195 26.98 -13.26 20.30
N PHE A 1196 28.29 -13.15 20.08
CA PHE A 1196 28.89 -11.91 19.60
C PHE A 1196 28.87 -11.86 18.07
N SER A 1197 27.73 -11.41 17.55
CA SER A 1197 27.47 -11.18 16.12
C SER A 1197 27.06 -9.72 15.93
N ASP A 1198 27.54 -9.04 14.89
CA ASP A 1198 27.07 -7.69 14.53
C ASP A 1198 26.17 -7.69 13.29
N GLN A 1199 25.84 -8.87 12.74
CA GLN A 1199 24.97 -9.08 11.60
C GLN A 1199 23.61 -9.64 12.01
N GLU A 1200 22.61 -9.52 11.13
CA GLU A 1200 21.30 -10.15 11.32
C GLU A 1200 21.38 -11.68 11.22
N PHE A 1201 20.43 -12.38 11.85
CA PHE A 1201 20.31 -13.83 11.71
C PHE A 1201 19.96 -14.21 10.26
N HIS A 1202 20.68 -15.16 9.69
CA HIS A 1202 20.43 -15.62 8.33
C HIS A 1202 20.24 -17.13 8.29
N ALA A 1203 19.18 -17.61 7.64
CA ALA A 1203 18.85 -19.04 7.63
C ALA A 1203 19.98 -19.90 7.06
N GLU A 1204 20.74 -19.41 6.07
CA GLU A 1204 21.90 -20.12 5.48
C GLU A 1204 23.21 -20.03 6.28
N ASN A 1205 23.25 -19.28 7.39
CA ASN A 1205 24.46 -19.18 8.17
C ASN A 1205 24.58 -20.36 9.16
N PRO A 1206 25.61 -21.23 9.03
CA PRO A 1206 25.77 -22.39 9.91
C PRO A 1206 26.04 -22.01 11.38
N ALA A 1207 26.65 -20.86 11.67
CA ALA A 1207 26.89 -20.40 13.04
C ALA A 1207 25.58 -20.00 13.73
N ASP A 1208 24.69 -19.31 13.00
CA ASP A 1208 23.36 -18.93 13.50
C ASP A 1208 22.52 -20.18 13.82
N ARG A 1209 22.52 -21.17 12.92
CA ARG A 1209 21.86 -22.46 13.16
C ARG A 1209 22.43 -23.14 14.41
N TYR A 1210 23.75 -23.21 14.54
CA TYR A 1210 24.41 -23.81 15.70
C TYR A 1210 24.02 -23.12 17.01
N VAL A 1211 24.04 -21.79 17.05
CA VAL A 1211 23.64 -21.00 18.23
C VAL A 1211 22.18 -21.26 18.61
N LEU A 1212 21.27 -21.23 17.63
CA LEU A 1212 19.85 -21.49 17.86
C LEU A 1212 19.61 -22.93 18.34
N ASP A 1213 20.31 -23.91 17.78
CA ASP A 1213 20.18 -25.31 18.20
C ASP A 1213 20.66 -25.53 19.65
N GLN A 1214 21.71 -24.82 20.09
CA GLN A 1214 22.16 -24.86 21.48
C GLN A 1214 21.18 -24.16 22.43
N ALA A 1215 20.68 -22.99 22.05
CA ALA A 1215 19.75 -22.21 22.87
C ALA A 1215 18.36 -22.88 22.99
N VAL A 1216 17.84 -23.44 21.88
CA VAL A 1216 16.52 -24.08 21.80
C VAL A 1216 16.55 -25.57 22.14
N GLY A 1217 17.54 -26.33 21.64
CA GLY A 1217 17.62 -27.78 21.81
C GLY A 1217 17.74 -28.23 23.27
N SER A 1218 18.26 -27.35 24.12
CA SER A 1218 18.35 -27.57 25.56
C SER A 1218 17.04 -27.28 26.32
N VAL A 1219 15.99 -26.79 25.65
CA VAL A 1219 14.63 -26.51 26.21
C VAL A 1219 13.66 -27.67 25.93
N ARG A 1220 14.01 -28.59 25.03
CA ARG A 1220 13.22 -29.80 24.69
C ARG A 1220 13.47 -31.00 25.62
N LYS A 1221 14.36 -30.85 26.60
CA LYS A 1221 14.55 -31.77 27.74
C LYS A 1221 14.05 -31.07 28.98
#